data_AF-A0A5C7AGI5-F1
#
_entry.id   AF-A0A5C7AGI5-F1
#
_cell.length_a   1.000
_cell.length_b   1.000
_cell.length_c   1.000
_cell.angle_alpha   90.00
_cell.angle_beta   90.00
_cell.angle_gamma   90.00
#
_symmetry.space_group_name_H-M   'P 1'
#
loop_
_entity.id
_entity.type
_entity.pdbx_description
1 polymer ?
#
loop_
_entity_poly.entity_id
_entity_poly.type
_entity_poly.pdbx_seq_one_letter_code
_entity_poly.pdbx_strand_id
1 'polypeptide(L)'
;MKVFALLVGIDKYSGNPLNECVNDSNKLKAYLNSIKDRCEEVLIETLHDDQATKTAIVDKIKSHLYKAKDDDVAFFYYSGHGALESTDGLFPEEHDGTLDCLVPYSQTNTTSSDLLANKELRYLFHNMTHNPHLISVIDSCHSGNIVRSYVEESNNDNGAIRRLSGVFAPRPYKEFLFAGDKSVEIRNHGNLTLDIPYKNSIHLAACLSSESSWEDSKGGVFTNYLLQLLNATNGNLSYLDIARWSKMTLLKITSKKQTPKVTVQGEGKLSQNSSWLNFNPEGVKLMDGQVSNNKKLGWLYNKGMLLGIKEGAKIIVILDGEEIVGKVKTVHAEYAILELPMTAINKMDFNKSYPANTPWSTYDPLELYINNVDDDQEIADAVAKVLKQYEGVELVAKEEARFFVNCFNNMVYFSMPETEFQPLSKQIDYDSIKLEAELSNQLLSFIKWNHFYSLENPSMDFKISPIKVEANIGDGGWSDITNGILTINAETREKEDTNLFGTFQIRVRNISHEKLFIGVLTLNSDLSITSKPFDGNVIELSPKGTQGDSKLFYDHKEKDPSIAKVYFDPYKEVYNWSEEWFYYKFIINNYEDFSASIQNHSFLQPSLSPPLTITHPLRNAFENKAKGEGSSEELQEIRNRWGTCITRIELKNPTFNVITAGLKTFLDEYLESEELAPFIKELYFEDFWNGKEFEIQLKQNKFQSAEKATDSWVVKQLNKIYNTIRRRRFRKQRISGGNIVVAEGDSWFLYPRPGVKDTLDYIMNEYAVFSLADAGDDVADYIKNNELITKVGEIKPDFVLISGGGNDVLGSEIRSMLRKNVSNVQSVKDYIKEDILDAKMNFLDESYRLFFSKIKLLVPNVKIFIHGYDYIPGDRDKKIIEKGWANKYMIGAGIDNPIERDRVIHFLVDRFNDILKAYEEEFNFVGYVNNRKTVAYHEWMDEIHPNNIGYGKVAGNFLKKMKEFSSIN
;
A
#
# COMPACT_ATOMS: atom_id res chain seq x y z
N MET A 1 10.78 26.27 26.50
CA MET A 1 9.83 25.22 26.98
C MET A 1 9.95 25.12 28.48
N LYS A 2 8.85 25.44 29.15
CA LYS A 2 8.63 25.32 30.58
C LYS A 2 7.69 24.18 30.87
N VAL A 3 7.78 23.61 32.08
CA VAL A 3 6.86 22.57 32.56
C VAL A 3 6.01 23.14 33.68
N PHE A 4 4.74 23.42 33.39
CA PHE A 4 3.75 23.82 34.38
C PHE A 4 3.09 22.58 34.95
N ALA A 5 3.45 22.19 36.17
CA ALA A 5 2.94 20.98 36.82
C ALA A 5 2.02 21.33 38.00
N LEU A 6 0.90 20.62 38.11
CA LEU A 6 0.02 20.60 39.28
C LEU A 6 -0.12 19.16 39.76
N LEU A 7 0.37 18.88 40.97
CA LEU A 7 0.39 17.54 41.55
C LEU A 7 -0.56 17.46 42.77
N VAL A 8 -1.62 16.66 42.66
CA VAL A 8 -2.62 16.45 43.71
C VAL A 8 -2.42 15.08 44.35
N GLY A 9 -2.43 15.02 45.68
CA GLY A 9 -2.36 13.77 46.46
C GLY A 9 -3.26 13.86 47.68
N ILE A 10 -4.17 12.90 47.87
CA ILE A 10 -5.17 12.95 48.94
C ILE A 10 -5.25 11.60 49.65
N ASP A 11 -4.94 11.61 50.95
CA ASP A 11 -4.99 10.45 51.83
C ASP A 11 -6.08 10.59 52.90
N LYS A 12 -6.27 11.81 53.44
CA LYS A 12 -7.21 12.11 54.53
C LYS A 12 -8.68 12.22 54.09
N TYR A 13 -9.29 11.13 53.67
CA TYR A 13 -10.73 11.07 53.38
C TYR A 13 -11.59 10.76 54.63
N SER A 14 -12.79 11.34 54.69
CA SER A 14 -13.79 10.98 55.71
C SER A 14 -14.27 9.54 55.52
N GLY A 15 -14.00 8.66 56.49
CA GLY A 15 -14.50 7.28 56.55
C GLY A 15 -13.69 6.23 55.76
N ASN A 16 -12.98 6.60 54.69
CA ASN A 16 -12.17 5.68 53.88
C ASN A 16 -10.78 6.27 53.59
N PRO A 17 -9.85 6.35 54.57
CA PRO A 17 -8.54 6.94 54.34
C PRO A 17 -7.65 6.08 53.42
N LEU A 18 -6.86 6.75 52.59
CA LEU A 18 -5.67 6.19 51.92
C LEU A 18 -4.41 6.61 52.72
N ASN A 19 -3.22 6.15 52.31
CA ASN A 19 -2.00 6.30 53.13
C ASN A 19 -0.79 6.87 52.39
N GLU A 20 -0.80 6.87 51.05
CA GLU A 20 0.41 7.07 50.23
C GLU A 20 0.21 7.98 48.99
N CYS A 21 -0.98 8.52 48.75
CA CYS A 21 -1.25 9.42 47.61
C CYS A 21 -0.45 10.73 47.69
N VAL A 22 -0.24 11.25 48.91
CA VAL A 22 0.65 12.39 49.17
C VAL A 22 2.12 11.97 48.94
N ASN A 23 2.51 10.74 49.26
CA ASN A 23 3.86 10.24 48.99
C ASN A 23 4.11 10.14 47.48
N ASP A 24 3.19 9.56 46.71
CA ASP A 24 3.26 9.47 45.24
C ASP A 24 3.44 10.84 44.57
N SER A 25 2.62 11.81 44.96
CA SER A 25 2.73 13.21 44.52
C SER A 25 4.12 13.80 44.84
N ASN A 26 4.71 13.49 45.99
CA ASN A 26 6.06 13.93 46.36
C ASN A 26 7.19 13.20 45.61
N LYS A 27 7.06 11.90 45.29
CA LYS A 27 8.03 11.19 44.43
C LYS A 27 8.04 11.77 43.01
N LEU A 28 6.85 12.07 42.47
CA LEU A 28 6.73 12.67 41.15
C LEU A 28 7.26 14.11 41.13
N LYS A 29 7.06 14.88 42.22
CA LYS A 29 7.74 16.16 42.45
C LYS A 29 9.27 16.01 42.45
N ALA A 30 9.82 14.98 43.07
CA ALA A 30 11.27 14.73 43.07
C ALA A 30 11.79 14.41 41.66
N TYR A 31 11.07 13.60 40.88
CA TYR A 31 11.39 13.32 39.47
C TYR A 31 11.30 14.58 38.59
N LEU A 32 10.25 15.39 38.72
CA LEU A 32 10.14 16.66 37.98
C LEU A 32 11.26 17.66 38.35
N ASN A 33 11.81 17.58 39.56
CA ASN A 33 13.00 18.36 39.93
C ASN A 33 14.33 17.77 39.41
N SER A 34 14.45 16.44 39.23
CA SER A 34 15.69 15.84 38.71
C SER A 34 15.89 16.08 37.21
N ILE A 35 14.81 16.31 36.46
CA ILE A 35 14.83 16.63 35.02
C ILE A 35 14.89 18.13 34.72
N LYS A 36 15.00 19.00 35.74
CA LYS A 36 15.00 20.47 35.59
C LYS A 36 16.03 20.98 34.58
N ASP A 37 17.21 20.38 34.53
CA ASP A 37 18.34 20.82 33.70
C ASP A 37 18.17 20.44 32.21
N ARG A 38 17.00 19.87 31.85
CA ARG A 38 16.54 19.59 30.48
C ARG A 38 15.45 20.57 30.00
N CYS A 39 15.02 21.48 30.87
CA CYS A 39 13.94 22.45 30.63
C CYS A 39 14.48 23.87 30.80
N GLU A 40 13.71 24.86 30.33
CA GLU A 40 13.97 26.27 30.65
C GLU A 40 13.57 26.58 32.11
N GLU A 41 12.45 26.00 32.57
CA GLU A 41 11.92 26.17 33.92
C GLU A 41 10.97 25.00 34.24
N VAL A 42 10.93 24.55 35.50
CA VAL A 42 9.96 23.56 35.99
C VAL A 42 9.20 24.16 37.17
N LEU A 43 7.92 24.45 36.94
CA LEU A 43 7.04 25.21 37.82
C LEU A 43 6.01 24.27 38.46
N ILE A 44 6.30 23.79 39.68
CA ILE A 44 5.50 22.75 40.34
C ILE A 44 4.63 23.34 41.45
N GLU A 45 3.32 23.23 41.28
CA GLU A 45 2.31 23.45 42.30
C GLU A 45 1.88 22.11 42.92
N THR A 46 1.61 22.09 44.23
CA THR A 46 1.16 20.89 44.95
C THR A 46 -0.07 21.19 45.80
N LEU A 47 -1.04 20.28 45.81
CA LEU A 47 -2.17 20.29 46.74
C LEU A 47 -2.22 18.94 47.45
N HIS A 48 -2.10 18.96 48.78
CA HIS A 48 -2.12 17.75 49.62
C HIS A 48 -3.26 17.80 50.63
N ASP A 49 -3.97 16.68 50.79
CA ASP A 49 -5.05 16.49 51.76
C ASP A 49 -6.05 17.65 51.84
N ASP A 50 -6.10 18.37 52.97
CA ASP A 50 -7.03 19.45 53.28
C ASP A 50 -6.91 20.67 52.33
N GLN A 51 -5.80 20.77 51.60
CA GLN A 51 -5.59 21.77 50.56
C GLN A 51 -6.26 21.38 49.24
N ALA A 52 -6.48 20.10 48.99
CA ALA A 52 -6.95 19.54 47.72
C ALA A 52 -8.48 19.54 47.58
N THR A 53 -9.12 20.65 47.96
CA THR A 53 -10.56 20.88 47.75
C THR A 53 -10.88 21.06 46.26
N LYS A 54 -12.13 20.81 45.85
CA LYS A 54 -12.58 20.99 44.45
C LYS A 54 -12.22 22.38 43.91
N THR A 55 -12.54 23.42 44.69
CA THR A 55 -12.24 24.82 44.34
C THR A 55 -10.75 25.07 44.18
N ALA A 56 -9.90 24.60 45.11
CA ALA A 56 -8.45 24.80 45.02
C ALA A 56 -7.83 24.10 43.80
N ILE A 57 -8.31 22.90 43.44
CA ILE A 57 -7.86 22.19 42.23
C ILE A 57 -8.26 22.98 40.97
N VAL A 58 -9.52 23.41 40.88
CA VAL A 58 -10.05 24.22 39.76
C VAL A 58 -9.26 25.53 39.61
N ASP A 59 -9.03 26.25 40.71
CA ASP A 59 -8.34 27.53 40.71
C ASP A 59 -6.85 27.37 40.39
N LYS A 60 -6.19 26.29 40.83
CA LYS A 60 -4.81 26.00 40.43
C LYS A 60 -4.71 25.58 38.96
N ILE A 61 -5.65 24.83 38.40
CA ILE A 61 -5.68 24.55 36.95
C ILE A 61 -5.75 25.88 36.16
N LYS A 62 -6.69 26.77 36.52
CA LYS A 62 -6.87 28.07 35.85
C LYS A 62 -5.72 29.08 36.09
N SER A 63 -5.15 29.13 37.29
CA SER A 63 -4.11 30.10 37.64
C SER A 63 -2.69 29.61 37.38
N HIS A 64 -2.49 28.32 37.10
CA HIS A 64 -1.18 27.71 36.83
C HIS A 64 -1.07 27.12 35.43
N LEU A 65 -1.86 26.09 35.11
CA LEU A 65 -1.70 25.34 33.86
C LEU A 65 -2.03 26.18 32.61
N TYR A 66 -3.01 27.08 32.70
CA TYR A 66 -3.38 28.00 31.61
C TYR A 66 -2.24 28.99 31.21
N LYS A 67 -1.16 29.10 32.00
CA LYS A 67 0.02 29.92 31.66
C LYS A 67 0.93 29.27 30.61
N ALA A 68 0.83 27.94 30.43
CA ALA A 68 1.59 27.21 29.43
C ALA A 68 1.19 27.66 28.00
N LYS A 69 2.19 27.89 27.16
CA LYS A 69 2.03 28.22 25.73
C LYS A 69 2.16 26.97 24.86
N ASP A 70 1.96 27.11 23.55
CA ASP A 70 2.05 26.02 22.57
C ASP A 70 3.39 25.26 22.62
N ASP A 71 4.49 25.94 23.00
CA ASP A 71 5.84 25.36 23.15
C ASP A 71 6.19 24.93 24.61
N ASP A 72 5.20 24.87 25.50
CA ASP A 72 5.33 24.48 26.91
C ASP A 72 4.59 23.17 27.22
N VAL A 73 4.86 22.58 28.38
CA VAL A 73 4.16 21.40 28.90
C VAL A 73 3.18 21.83 30.00
N ALA A 74 1.95 21.32 29.94
CA ALA A 74 0.96 21.42 31.01
C ALA A 74 0.71 20.02 31.58
N PHE A 75 1.07 19.80 32.85
CA PHE A 75 1.09 18.48 33.47
C PHE A 75 0.19 18.44 34.71
N PHE A 76 -0.93 17.73 34.61
CA PHE A 76 -1.84 17.48 35.73
C PHE A 76 -1.64 16.06 36.28
N TYR A 77 -1.36 15.93 37.57
CA TYR A 77 -1.29 14.64 38.26
C TYR A 77 -2.30 14.60 39.40
N TYR A 78 -2.99 13.46 39.54
CA TYR A 78 -3.89 13.18 40.64
C TYR A 78 -3.66 11.78 41.20
N SER A 79 -3.55 11.68 42.52
CA SER A 79 -3.59 10.44 43.29
C SER A 79 -4.61 10.58 44.43
N GLY A 80 -5.54 9.64 44.53
CA GLY A 80 -6.64 9.69 45.50
C GLY A 80 -7.76 8.72 45.14
N HIS A 81 -8.96 8.92 45.66
CA HIS A 81 -10.13 8.14 45.30
C HIS A 81 -10.76 8.59 43.96
N GLY A 82 -11.22 7.61 43.18
CA GLY A 82 -12.26 7.80 42.17
C GLY A 82 -13.65 7.47 42.72
N ALA A 83 -14.69 7.97 42.05
CA ALA A 83 -16.10 7.67 42.31
C ALA A 83 -16.92 7.65 41.01
N LEU A 84 -18.12 7.11 41.07
CA LEU A 84 -19.16 7.27 40.04
C LEU A 84 -20.27 8.20 40.56
N GLU A 85 -20.83 9.02 39.68
CA GLU A 85 -22.05 9.81 39.94
C GLU A 85 -23.11 9.48 38.89
N SER A 86 -24.38 9.31 39.29
CA SER A 86 -25.48 9.10 38.33
C SER A 86 -25.70 10.35 37.47
N THR A 87 -25.97 10.18 36.17
CA THR A 87 -26.35 11.29 35.28
C THR A 87 -27.83 11.65 35.38
N ASP A 88 -28.68 10.73 35.83
CA ASP A 88 -30.16 10.84 35.79
C ASP A 88 -30.70 11.30 34.41
N GLY A 89 -30.02 10.87 33.34
CA GLY A 89 -30.36 11.25 31.96
C GLY A 89 -29.90 12.64 31.51
N LEU A 90 -29.20 13.41 32.35
CA LEU A 90 -28.66 14.74 31.99
C LEU A 90 -27.61 14.71 30.87
N PHE A 91 -26.98 13.55 30.65
CA PHE A 91 -25.95 13.33 29.63
C PHE A 91 -26.25 12.03 28.85
N PRO A 92 -27.11 12.08 27.81
CA PRO A 92 -27.50 10.93 27.00
C PRO A 92 -26.34 10.20 26.32
N GLU A 93 -25.19 10.86 26.17
CA GLU A 93 -23.96 10.26 25.64
C GLU A 93 -23.29 9.26 26.59
N GLU A 94 -23.59 9.29 27.89
CA GLU A 94 -23.02 8.36 28.88
C GLU A 94 -23.88 7.09 28.98
N HIS A 95 -23.53 6.07 28.18
CA HIS A 95 -24.37 4.88 27.97
C HIS A 95 -24.57 3.98 29.21
N ASP A 96 -23.76 4.10 30.27
CA ASP A 96 -23.98 3.40 31.54
C ASP A 96 -24.78 4.23 32.56
N GLY A 97 -25.15 5.46 32.21
CA GLY A 97 -25.89 6.38 33.08
C GLY A 97 -25.05 7.02 34.19
N THR A 98 -23.71 7.00 34.11
CA THR A 98 -22.83 7.56 35.15
C THR A 98 -21.72 8.51 34.63
N LEU A 99 -21.07 9.21 35.56
CA LEU A 99 -19.89 10.04 35.33
C LEU A 99 -18.70 9.50 36.14
N ASP A 100 -17.57 9.27 35.47
CA ASP A 100 -16.28 9.07 36.14
C ASP A 100 -15.89 10.38 36.87
N CYS A 101 -15.73 10.30 38.19
CA CYS A 101 -15.40 11.44 39.05
C CYS A 101 -14.11 11.24 39.83
N LEU A 102 -13.30 12.29 39.93
CA LEU A 102 -12.25 12.43 40.95
C LEU A 102 -12.91 12.82 42.28
N VAL A 103 -12.31 12.44 43.40
CA VAL A 103 -12.79 12.81 44.75
C VAL A 103 -11.82 13.81 45.40
N PRO A 104 -12.06 15.13 45.27
CA PRO A 104 -11.39 16.15 46.08
C PRO A 104 -11.63 15.96 47.59
N TYR A 105 -10.82 16.63 48.41
CA TYR A 105 -11.01 16.66 49.85
C TYR A 105 -12.27 17.46 50.23
N SER A 106 -13.04 16.93 51.19
CA SER A 106 -14.11 17.63 51.89
C SER A 106 -13.95 17.44 53.40
N GLN A 107 -14.33 18.44 54.19
CA GLN A 107 -14.30 18.38 55.67
C GLN A 107 -15.42 17.53 56.26
N THR A 108 -16.44 17.21 55.46
CA THR A 108 -17.55 16.32 55.80
C THR A 108 -17.50 15.06 54.95
N ASN A 109 -18.49 14.18 55.09
CA ASN A 109 -18.69 13.12 54.08
C ASN A 109 -18.92 13.77 52.71
N THR A 110 -18.24 13.24 51.69
CA THR A 110 -18.32 13.70 50.31
C THR A 110 -19.76 13.67 49.79
N THR A 111 -20.13 14.72 49.05
CA THR A 111 -21.37 14.81 48.27
C THR A 111 -21.05 14.93 46.78
N SER A 112 -22.04 14.72 45.91
CA SER A 112 -21.87 14.83 44.44
C SER A 112 -21.35 16.21 44.01
N SER A 113 -21.74 17.27 44.71
CA SER A 113 -21.29 18.64 44.44
C SER A 113 -19.79 18.84 44.71
N ASP A 114 -19.21 18.06 45.65
CA ASP A 114 -17.77 18.04 45.97
C ASP A 114 -16.93 17.31 44.92
N LEU A 115 -17.54 16.40 44.14
CA LEU A 115 -16.84 15.60 43.13
C LEU A 115 -16.43 16.45 41.91
N LEU A 116 -15.25 16.18 41.36
CA LEU A 116 -14.79 16.78 40.10
C LEU A 116 -14.98 15.77 38.96
N ALA A 117 -16.01 15.97 38.15
CA ALA A 117 -16.39 15.04 37.08
C ALA A 117 -15.46 15.13 35.87
N ASN A 118 -15.36 14.03 35.10
CA ASN A 118 -14.67 13.97 33.81
C ASN A 118 -15.07 15.11 32.85
N LYS A 119 -16.36 15.45 32.75
CA LYS A 119 -16.90 16.58 31.97
C LYS A 119 -16.44 17.95 32.49
N GLU A 120 -16.29 18.12 33.81
CA GLU A 120 -15.76 19.35 34.41
C GLU A 120 -14.27 19.51 34.13
N LEU A 121 -13.48 18.43 34.22
CA LEU A 121 -12.05 18.45 33.88
C LEU A 121 -11.84 18.71 32.37
N ARG A 122 -12.65 18.09 31.51
CA ARG A 122 -12.71 18.33 30.06
C ARG A 122 -12.96 19.81 29.74
N TYR A 123 -13.92 20.44 30.43
CA TYR A 123 -14.21 21.87 30.29
C TYR A 123 -13.05 22.78 30.71
N LEU A 124 -12.32 22.44 31.78
CA LEU A 124 -11.13 23.19 32.18
C LEU A 124 -10.00 23.07 31.16
N PHE A 125 -9.75 21.87 30.63
CA PHE A 125 -8.74 21.67 29.59
C PHE A 125 -9.13 22.35 28.28
N HIS A 126 -10.40 22.25 27.85
CA HIS A 126 -10.93 22.95 26.68
C HIS A 126 -10.64 24.46 26.73
N ASN A 127 -10.91 25.10 27.87
CA ASN A 127 -10.76 26.55 28.07
C ASN A 127 -9.31 27.05 28.19
N MET A 128 -8.29 26.20 28.00
CA MET A 128 -6.91 26.66 27.87
C MET A 128 -6.72 27.41 26.56
N THR A 129 -6.24 28.67 26.63
CA THR A 129 -6.14 29.57 25.47
C THR A 129 -5.08 29.15 24.44
N HIS A 130 -4.00 28.55 24.91
CA HIS A 130 -2.92 27.96 24.10
C HIS A 130 -3.12 26.45 23.95
N ASN A 131 -2.36 25.80 23.08
CA ASN A 131 -2.33 24.35 22.90
C ASN A 131 -0.97 23.76 23.33
N PRO A 132 -0.62 23.82 24.64
CA PRO A 132 0.61 23.21 25.16
C PRO A 132 0.61 21.70 24.97
N HIS A 133 1.76 21.07 25.23
CA HIS A 133 1.84 19.62 25.42
C HIS A 133 1.11 19.23 26.71
N LEU A 134 -0.21 19.03 26.62
CA LEU A 134 -1.11 18.79 27.74
C LEU A 134 -1.18 17.29 28.11
N ILE A 135 -0.92 16.99 29.38
CA ILE A 135 -0.86 15.64 29.93
C ILE A 135 -1.69 15.59 31.22
N SER A 136 -2.52 14.57 31.36
CA SER A 136 -3.13 14.18 32.63
C SER A 136 -2.68 12.77 33.03
N VAL A 137 -2.32 12.59 34.29
CA VAL A 137 -1.93 11.30 34.89
C VAL A 137 -2.80 11.08 36.13
N ILE A 138 -3.62 10.03 36.10
CA ILE A 138 -4.65 9.81 37.12
C ILE A 138 -4.48 8.40 37.73
N ASP A 139 -4.00 8.39 38.98
CA ASP A 139 -3.81 7.19 39.81
C ASP A 139 -4.97 7.02 40.80
N SER A 140 -6.15 6.79 40.22
CA SER A 140 -7.41 6.53 40.91
C SER A 140 -8.31 5.59 40.09
N CYS A 141 -9.32 5.00 40.73
CA CYS A 141 -10.22 4.01 40.13
C CYS A 141 -11.66 4.53 40.06
N HIS A 142 -12.18 4.74 38.86
CA HIS A 142 -13.49 5.38 38.65
C HIS A 142 -14.61 4.37 38.34
N SER A 143 -14.41 3.53 37.33
CA SER A 143 -15.46 2.76 36.64
C SER A 143 -16.00 1.56 37.43
N GLY A 144 -17.28 1.22 37.25
CA GLY A 144 -17.93 0.14 38.02
C GLY A 144 -19.00 -0.65 37.26
N ASN A 145 -18.60 -1.77 36.66
CA ASN A 145 -19.55 -2.79 36.21
C ASN A 145 -20.19 -3.53 37.40
N ILE A 146 -21.50 -3.77 37.33
CA ILE A 146 -22.29 -4.58 38.28
C ILE A 146 -21.70 -5.99 38.50
N VAL A 147 -20.98 -6.53 37.51
CA VAL A 147 -20.29 -7.83 37.62
C VAL A 147 -19.25 -7.87 38.75
N ARG A 148 -18.69 -6.71 39.17
CA ARG A 148 -17.66 -6.66 40.23
C ARG A 148 -18.18 -7.09 41.62
N SER A 149 -19.48 -6.97 41.91
CA SER A 149 -20.02 -7.22 43.26
C SER A 149 -20.28 -8.69 43.59
N TYR A 150 -19.92 -9.63 42.70
CA TYR A 150 -20.04 -11.08 42.95
C TYR A 150 -18.72 -11.76 43.36
N VAL A 151 -17.61 -11.03 43.41
CA VAL A 151 -16.34 -11.54 43.96
C VAL A 151 -16.08 -10.85 45.29
N GLU A 152 -16.29 -11.57 46.40
CA GLU A 152 -15.80 -11.17 47.71
C GLU A 152 -14.26 -11.27 47.73
N GLU A 153 -13.56 -10.21 47.32
CA GLU A 153 -12.10 -10.14 47.45
C GLU A 153 -11.68 -10.21 48.92
N SER A 154 -11.18 -11.36 49.35
CA SER A 154 -10.80 -11.61 50.74
C SER A 154 -9.73 -10.63 51.24
N ASN A 155 -9.99 -9.99 52.38
CA ASN A 155 -9.17 -8.94 53.03
C ASN A 155 -7.81 -9.41 53.61
N ASN A 156 -7.09 -10.31 52.94
CA ASN A 156 -5.84 -10.91 53.42
C ASN A 156 -4.55 -10.31 52.82
N ASP A 157 -4.64 -9.31 51.94
CA ASP A 157 -3.50 -8.60 51.34
C ASP A 157 -3.42 -7.15 51.83
N ASN A 158 -2.21 -6.67 52.17
CA ASN A 158 -1.94 -5.35 52.75
C ASN A 158 -1.97 -4.20 51.71
N GLY A 159 -3.09 -3.99 51.00
CA GLY A 159 -3.22 -2.92 50.01
C GLY A 159 -4.66 -2.43 49.80
N ALA A 160 -4.82 -1.12 49.58
CA ALA A 160 -6.11 -0.44 49.50
C ALA A 160 -6.55 -0.16 48.05
N ILE A 161 -7.88 -0.08 47.81
CA ILE A 161 -8.46 0.32 46.52
C ILE A 161 -8.58 1.84 46.47
N ARG A 162 -8.12 2.45 45.39
CA ARG A 162 -8.24 3.89 45.15
C ARG A 162 -9.62 4.31 44.61
N ARG A 163 -10.69 3.91 45.30
CA ARG A 163 -12.10 4.18 44.96
C ARG A 163 -13.01 4.31 46.20
N LEU A 164 -14.04 5.16 46.10
CA LEU A 164 -15.23 5.11 46.97
C LEU A 164 -16.32 4.15 46.40
N SER A 165 -16.89 3.32 47.27
CA SER A 165 -17.91 2.33 46.93
C SER A 165 -19.28 2.94 46.64
N GLY A 166 -20.01 2.35 45.69
CA GLY A 166 -21.35 2.79 45.28
C GLY A 166 -21.34 3.72 44.05
N VAL A 167 -22.49 4.39 43.86
CA VAL A 167 -22.74 5.44 42.87
C VAL A 167 -23.39 6.61 43.60
N PHE A 168 -22.88 7.81 43.40
CA PHE A 168 -23.39 9.04 44.01
C PHE A 168 -24.68 9.51 43.32
N ALA A 169 -25.55 10.17 44.08
CA ALA A 169 -26.78 10.77 43.55
C ALA A 169 -26.47 11.85 42.48
N PRO A 170 -27.35 12.09 41.50
CA PRO A 170 -27.12 13.11 40.47
C PRO A 170 -27.06 14.51 41.08
N ARG A 171 -26.03 15.31 40.75
CA ARG A 171 -26.05 16.75 41.08
C ARG A 171 -26.98 17.51 40.12
N PRO A 172 -27.69 18.56 40.58
CA PRO A 172 -28.42 19.46 39.69
C PRO A 172 -27.51 20.14 38.66
N TYR A 173 -27.96 20.29 37.41
CA TYR A 173 -27.15 20.85 36.30
C TYR A 173 -26.39 22.13 36.67
N LYS A 174 -27.04 23.05 37.40
CA LYS A 174 -26.49 24.33 37.90
C LYS A 174 -25.19 24.22 38.73
N GLU A 175 -24.76 23.02 39.11
CA GLU A 175 -23.62 22.75 39.98
C GLU A 175 -22.38 22.22 39.22
N PHE A 176 -22.48 22.04 37.91
CA PHE A 176 -21.32 21.80 37.04
C PHE A 176 -20.61 23.12 36.69
N LEU A 177 -19.27 23.10 36.62
CA LEU A 177 -18.44 24.29 36.33
C LEU A 177 -18.81 25.05 35.03
N PHE A 178 -19.44 24.39 34.06
CA PHE A 178 -19.84 24.93 32.76
C PHE A 178 -21.29 25.46 32.72
N ALA A 179 -22.10 25.22 33.75
CA ALA A 179 -23.54 25.51 33.72
C ALA A 179 -23.91 27.01 33.71
N GLY A 180 -22.93 27.89 33.94
CA GLY A 180 -23.06 29.35 33.80
C GLY A 180 -22.48 29.91 32.50
N ASP A 181 -21.88 29.08 31.64
CA ASP A 181 -21.30 29.51 30.37
C ASP A 181 -22.38 29.54 29.27
N LYS A 182 -22.48 30.67 28.56
CA LYS A 182 -23.46 30.87 27.47
C LYS A 182 -23.06 30.20 26.15
N SER A 183 -21.83 29.69 26.05
CA SER A 183 -21.39 28.85 24.94
C SER A 183 -21.81 27.37 25.11
N VAL A 184 -22.30 26.98 26.29
CA VAL A 184 -22.65 25.59 26.65
C VAL A 184 -24.16 25.46 26.92
N GLU A 185 -24.96 25.47 25.85
CA GLU A 185 -26.43 25.30 25.93
C GLU A 185 -26.87 23.89 25.51
N ILE A 186 -26.78 22.93 26.43
CA ILE A 186 -27.31 21.54 26.30
C ILE A 186 -28.75 21.48 25.73
N ARG A 187 -29.53 22.53 25.96
CA ARG A 187 -31.00 22.64 25.78
C ARG A 187 -31.54 22.28 24.39
N ASN A 188 -30.73 22.28 23.33
CA ASN A 188 -31.21 22.01 21.96
C ASN A 188 -30.65 20.73 21.32
N HIS A 189 -29.52 20.18 21.79
CA HIS A 189 -28.81 19.10 21.08
C HIS A 189 -28.50 17.85 21.92
N GLY A 190 -28.63 17.89 23.26
CA GLY A 190 -28.54 16.69 24.10
C GLY A 190 -27.19 15.93 24.08
N ASN A 191 -26.10 16.59 23.67
CA ASN A 191 -24.75 16.03 23.66
C ASN A 191 -23.74 17.14 23.97
N LEU A 192 -23.13 17.10 25.16
CA LEU A 192 -22.18 18.13 25.62
C LEU A 192 -20.89 18.19 24.77
N THR A 193 -20.62 17.13 24.00
CA THR A 193 -19.36 16.93 23.31
C THR A 193 -19.11 17.97 22.20
N LEU A 194 -20.18 18.47 21.57
CA LEU A 194 -20.12 19.49 20.51
C LEU A 194 -19.78 20.88 21.04
N ASP A 195 -20.31 21.25 22.21
CA ASP A 195 -20.10 22.57 22.83
C ASP A 195 -18.73 22.66 23.52
N ILE A 196 -18.23 21.54 24.03
CA ILE A 196 -16.95 21.44 24.76
C ILE A 196 -16.05 20.37 24.13
N PRO A 197 -15.60 20.49 22.86
CA PRO A 197 -14.77 19.48 22.20
C PRO A 197 -13.48 19.20 22.98
N TYR A 198 -13.05 17.93 23.01
CA TYR A 198 -11.81 17.54 23.69
C TYR A 198 -10.61 18.30 23.09
N LYS A 199 -9.81 18.90 23.97
CA LYS A 199 -8.53 19.53 23.58
C LYS A 199 -7.45 18.46 23.44
N ASN A 200 -6.64 18.58 22.38
CA ASN A 200 -5.56 17.64 22.09
C ASN A 200 -4.63 17.45 23.31
N SER A 201 -4.64 16.25 23.87
CA SER A 201 -3.99 15.93 25.15
C SER A 201 -3.75 14.44 25.31
N ILE A 202 -2.80 14.09 26.18
CA ILE A 202 -2.54 12.71 26.61
C ILE A 202 -3.18 12.47 27.97
N HIS A 203 -3.89 11.36 28.11
CA HIS A 203 -4.46 10.90 29.36
C HIS A 203 -3.88 9.52 29.73
N LEU A 204 -3.26 9.42 30.90
CA LEU A 204 -2.74 8.17 31.47
C LEU A 204 -3.61 7.77 32.68
N ALA A 205 -4.30 6.64 32.56
CA ALA A 205 -5.09 6.03 33.62
C ALA A 205 -4.35 4.82 34.23
N ALA A 206 -4.40 4.69 35.56
CA ALA A 206 -3.68 3.64 36.28
C ALA A 206 -4.20 2.20 36.06
N CYS A 207 -5.43 2.01 35.58
CA CYS A 207 -6.03 0.71 35.30
C CYS A 207 -7.03 0.78 34.13
N LEU A 208 -7.45 -0.38 33.61
CA LEU A 208 -8.60 -0.49 32.70
C LEU A 208 -9.91 -0.23 33.44
N SER A 209 -10.98 0.10 32.71
CA SER A 209 -12.33 0.30 33.27
C SER A 209 -12.98 -0.98 33.82
N SER A 210 -12.44 -2.16 33.50
CA SER A 210 -12.80 -3.44 34.12
C SER A 210 -11.88 -3.87 35.28
N GLU A 211 -10.93 -3.01 35.69
CA GLU A 211 -9.92 -3.27 36.75
C GLU A 211 -9.89 -2.18 37.83
N SER A 212 -9.04 -2.33 38.85
CA SER A 212 -8.89 -1.37 39.96
C SER A 212 -7.46 -0.83 40.04
N SER A 213 -7.30 0.43 40.50
CA SER A 213 -5.98 0.94 40.94
C SER A 213 -5.80 0.70 42.44
N TRP A 214 -4.57 0.31 42.81
CA TRP A 214 -4.19 -0.13 44.13
C TRP A 214 -3.02 0.69 44.70
N GLU A 215 -2.95 0.78 46.02
CA GLU A 215 -1.74 1.16 46.74
C GLU A 215 -1.23 0.04 47.65
N ASP A 216 0.09 -0.08 47.78
CA ASP A 216 0.77 -0.93 48.76
C ASP A 216 1.58 -0.08 49.77
N SER A 217 2.39 -0.71 50.61
CA SER A 217 3.26 -0.06 51.61
C SER A 217 4.38 0.83 51.04
N LYS A 218 4.42 1.03 49.72
CA LYS A 218 5.28 1.96 49.00
C LYS A 218 4.46 2.90 48.12
N GLY A 219 3.13 2.88 48.19
CA GLY A 219 2.22 3.75 47.47
C GLY A 219 1.65 3.19 46.16
N GLY A 220 1.25 4.10 45.28
CA GLY A 220 0.49 3.82 44.08
C GLY A 220 1.21 2.84 43.18
N VAL A 221 0.56 1.71 42.92
CA VAL A 221 1.12 0.62 42.12
C VAL A 221 1.53 1.15 40.75
N PHE A 222 0.64 1.88 40.05
CA PHE A 222 0.98 2.51 38.77
C PHE A 222 2.07 3.58 38.89
N THR A 223 1.92 4.56 39.80
CA THR A 223 2.88 5.67 39.92
C THR A 223 4.32 5.16 40.21
N ASN A 224 4.47 4.14 41.04
CA ASN A 224 5.79 3.54 41.32
C ASN A 224 6.43 2.91 40.07
N TYR A 225 5.69 2.18 39.23
CA TYR A 225 6.24 1.62 37.98
C TYR A 225 6.48 2.68 36.91
N LEU A 226 5.61 3.69 36.79
CA LEU A 226 5.84 4.85 35.91
C LEU A 226 7.18 5.53 36.26
N LEU A 227 7.43 5.79 37.55
CA LEU A 227 8.68 6.40 38.01
C LEU A 227 9.89 5.46 37.84
N GLN A 228 9.75 4.15 38.10
CA GLN A 228 10.83 3.20 37.84
C GLN A 228 11.24 3.23 36.36
N LEU A 229 10.26 3.16 35.46
CA LEU A 229 10.45 3.15 34.01
C LEU A 229 11.07 4.45 33.48
N LEU A 230 10.57 5.61 33.93
CA LEU A 230 11.07 6.92 33.54
C LEU A 230 12.52 7.15 34.01
N ASN A 231 12.89 6.67 35.21
CA ASN A 231 14.27 6.71 35.68
C ASN A 231 15.17 5.74 34.89
N ALA A 232 14.72 4.51 34.64
CA ALA A 232 15.47 3.48 33.91
C ALA A 232 15.84 3.89 32.48
N THR A 233 15.01 4.71 31.84
CA THR A 233 15.12 5.14 30.43
C THR A 233 15.52 6.61 30.28
N ASN A 234 15.82 7.30 31.40
CA ASN A 234 16.00 8.76 31.43
C ASN A 234 14.88 9.53 30.69
N GLY A 235 13.64 9.08 30.83
CA GLY A 235 12.45 9.66 30.19
C GLY A 235 12.45 9.64 28.65
N ASN A 236 13.35 8.91 27.99
CA ASN A 236 13.39 8.81 26.52
C ASN A 236 12.41 7.73 26.03
N LEU A 237 11.12 7.97 26.25
CA LEU A 237 10.00 7.07 25.92
C LEU A 237 8.84 7.82 25.29
N SER A 238 8.09 7.15 24.42
CA SER A 238 6.75 7.59 24.04
C SER A 238 5.72 7.22 25.10
N TYR A 239 4.54 7.85 25.07
CA TYR A 239 3.44 7.44 25.96
C TYR A 239 2.97 6.00 25.66
N LEU A 240 3.05 5.56 24.39
CA LEU A 240 2.74 4.19 24.02
C LEU A 240 3.70 3.19 24.69
N ASP A 241 5.00 3.50 24.71
CA ASP A 241 5.98 2.68 25.43
C ASP A 241 5.63 2.61 26.92
N ILE A 242 5.25 3.73 27.53
CA ILE A 242 4.85 3.77 28.95
C ILE A 242 3.69 2.79 29.22
N ALA A 243 2.66 2.73 28.36
CA ALA A 243 1.60 1.74 28.49
C ALA A 243 2.13 0.29 28.42
N ARG A 244 2.89 -0.03 27.36
CA ARG A 244 3.43 -1.38 27.12
C ARG A 244 4.34 -1.85 28.26
N TRP A 245 5.27 -1.00 28.70
CA TRP A 245 6.23 -1.32 29.75
C TRP A 245 5.59 -1.41 31.14
N SER A 246 4.70 -0.49 31.50
CA SER A 246 4.00 -0.59 32.78
C SER A 246 3.19 -1.87 32.85
N LYS A 247 2.45 -2.23 31.79
CA LYS A 247 1.75 -3.52 31.68
C LYS A 247 2.71 -4.70 31.85
N MET A 248 3.77 -4.80 31.04
CA MET A 248 4.73 -5.92 31.08
C MET A 248 5.43 -6.06 32.43
N THR A 249 5.77 -4.94 33.07
CA THR A 249 6.46 -4.94 34.37
C THR A 249 5.51 -5.37 35.49
N LEU A 250 4.22 -4.99 35.41
CA LEU A 250 3.19 -5.39 36.38
C LEU A 250 2.84 -6.90 36.32
N LEU A 251 3.08 -7.58 35.20
CA LEU A 251 2.67 -8.97 34.97
C LEU A 251 3.01 -9.90 36.16
N LYS A 252 1.95 -10.41 36.80
CA LYS A 252 1.97 -11.32 37.95
C LYS A 252 2.67 -10.80 39.22
N ILE A 253 3.18 -9.55 39.27
CA ILE A 253 3.91 -9.07 40.46
C ILE A 253 2.95 -8.88 41.64
N THR A 254 1.82 -8.22 41.42
CA THR A 254 0.68 -8.18 42.34
C THR A 254 -0.16 -9.47 42.25
N SER A 255 -0.90 -9.78 43.33
CA SER A 255 -1.99 -10.76 43.35
C SER A 255 -3.23 -10.27 42.56
N LYS A 256 -3.43 -8.95 42.57
CA LYS A 256 -4.56 -8.23 41.96
C LYS A 256 -4.18 -7.64 40.59
N LYS A 257 -5.11 -7.65 39.65
CA LYS A 257 -4.88 -7.22 38.24
C LYS A 257 -4.99 -5.70 38.09
N GLN A 258 -3.99 -5.10 37.44
CA GLN A 258 -3.95 -3.67 37.12
C GLN A 258 -3.15 -3.45 35.83
N THR A 259 -3.78 -2.85 34.83
CA THR A 259 -3.26 -2.63 33.47
C THR A 259 -3.40 -1.15 33.09
N PRO A 260 -2.32 -0.35 33.14
CA PRO A 260 -2.41 1.08 32.82
C PRO A 260 -2.77 1.35 31.35
N LYS A 261 -3.60 2.36 31.11
CA LYS A 261 -4.07 2.76 29.77
C LYS A 261 -3.61 4.17 29.40
N VAL A 262 -3.25 4.35 28.13
CA VAL A 262 -2.92 5.65 27.52
C VAL A 262 -3.93 5.97 26.43
N THR A 263 -4.64 7.07 26.60
CA THR A 263 -5.64 7.59 25.66
C THR A 263 -5.18 8.95 25.13
N VAL A 264 -5.29 9.17 23.82
CA VAL A 264 -5.21 10.52 23.24
C VAL A 264 -6.62 11.08 23.19
N GLN A 265 -6.82 12.29 23.70
CA GLN A 265 -8.11 12.99 23.63
C GLN A 265 -7.95 14.21 22.71
N GLY A 266 -8.91 14.43 21.80
CA GLY A 266 -8.94 15.60 20.91
C GLY A 266 -7.95 15.58 19.73
N GLU A 267 -8.35 16.18 18.61
CA GLU A 267 -7.54 16.25 17.38
C GLU A 267 -6.40 17.28 17.49
N GLY A 268 -5.17 16.91 17.11
CA GLY A 268 -4.02 17.81 17.10
C GLY A 268 -2.67 17.10 16.91
N LYS A 269 -1.58 17.72 17.38
CA LYS A 269 -0.19 17.25 17.20
C LYS A 269 0.20 16.10 18.12
N LEU A 270 -0.41 16.01 19.31
CA LEU A 270 -0.09 14.99 20.31
C LEU A 270 -0.68 13.64 19.91
N SER A 271 0.14 12.60 20.04
CA SER A 271 -0.22 11.21 19.79
C SER A 271 0.40 10.31 20.86
N GLN A 272 0.05 9.02 20.89
CA GLN A 272 0.71 8.08 21.80
C GLN A 272 2.21 7.93 21.51
N ASN A 273 2.65 8.21 20.27
CA ASN A 273 4.06 8.19 19.87
C ASN A 273 4.84 9.45 20.27
N SER A 274 4.15 10.52 20.73
CA SER A 274 4.81 11.71 21.26
C SER A 274 5.64 11.37 22.51
N SER A 275 6.74 12.06 22.73
CA SER A 275 7.66 11.79 23.84
C SER A 275 7.14 12.31 25.18
N TRP A 276 7.54 11.63 26.26
CA TRP A 276 7.28 12.06 27.63
C TRP A 276 7.78 13.50 27.88
N LEU A 277 6.88 14.38 28.36
CA LEU A 277 7.11 15.82 28.57
C LEU A 277 7.73 16.55 27.35
N ASN A 278 7.50 16.08 26.12
CA ASN A 278 8.12 16.57 24.89
C ASN A 278 9.67 16.53 24.87
N PHE A 279 10.29 15.69 25.70
CA PHE A 279 11.75 15.64 25.87
C PHE A 279 12.54 15.13 24.67
N ASN A 280 11.86 14.62 23.65
CA ASN A 280 12.45 14.24 22.38
C ASN A 280 11.43 14.54 21.26
N PRO A 281 11.37 15.78 20.75
CA PRO A 281 10.33 16.22 19.80
C PRO A 281 10.56 15.68 18.38
N GLU A 282 11.79 15.29 18.03
CA GLU A 282 12.13 14.59 16.78
C GLU A 282 11.71 13.11 16.81
N GLY A 283 11.26 12.62 17.97
CA GLY A 283 10.78 11.27 18.19
C GLY A 283 11.80 10.39 18.92
N VAL A 284 11.30 9.55 19.83
CA VAL A 284 12.13 8.49 20.41
C VAL A 284 12.53 7.54 19.30
N LYS A 285 13.84 7.34 19.09
CA LYS A 285 14.36 6.43 18.07
C LYS A 285 13.78 5.03 18.31
N LEU A 286 12.84 4.64 17.46
CA LEU A 286 12.07 3.41 17.60
C LEU A 286 13.02 2.21 17.55
N MET A 287 13.20 1.58 18.70
CA MET A 287 13.96 0.34 18.82
C MET A 287 13.05 -0.82 18.46
N ASP A 288 13.51 -1.68 17.54
CA ASP A 288 12.73 -2.80 17.00
C ASP A 288 12.07 -3.63 18.11
N GLY A 289 12.84 -3.96 19.15
CA GLY A 289 12.32 -4.37 20.45
C GLY A 289 13.26 -3.98 21.59
N GLN A 290 12.94 -4.47 22.78
CA GLN A 290 13.68 -4.23 24.02
C GLN A 290 13.43 -5.37 25.01
N VAL A 291 14.38 -5.56 25.92
CA VAL A 291 14.36 -6.58 26.99
C VAL A 291 14.44 -5.90 28.36
N SER A 292 13.58 -6.29 29.30
CA SER A 292 13.56 -5.77 30.69
C SER A 292 13.33 -6.89 31.70
N ASN A 293 13.63 -6.67 32.98
CA ASN A 293 13.46 -7.69 34.02
C ASN A 293 12.10 -7.60 34.74
N ASN A 294 11.36 -8.71 34.77
CA ASN A 294 10.23 -8.91 35.67
C ASN A 294 10.66 -9.82 36.83
N LYS A 295 10.42 -9.35 38.07
CA LYS A 295 10.91 -9.98 39.31
C LYS A 295 10.37 -11.40 39.60
N LYS A 296 9.35 -11.87 38.87
CA LYS A 296 8.81 -13.24 38.97
C LYS A 296 8.97 -14.06 37.69
N LEU A 297 9.07 -13.42 36.52
CA LEU A 297 9.13 -14.10 35.22
C LEU A 297 10.55 -14.16 34.62
N GLY A 298 11.48 -13.33 35.09
CA GLY A 298 12.82 -13.19 34.51
C GLY A 298 12.87 -12.11 33.43
N TRP A 299 13.76 -12.26 32.45
CA TRP A 299 13.92 -11.30 31.37
C TRP A 299 12.78 -11.43 30.35
N LEU A 300 12.00 -10.36 30.18
CA LEU A 300 10.91 -10.28 29.21
C LEU A 300 11.36 -9.51 27.97
N TYR A 301 11.03 -10.03 26.80
CA TYR A 301 11.14 -9.34 25.51
C TYR A 301 9.76 -8.82 25.08
N ASN A 302 9.70 -7.58 24.56
CA ASN A 302 8.45 -6.87 24.26
C ASN A 302 7.79 -7.21 22.90
N LYS A 303 8.04 -8.42 22.38
CA LYS A 303 7.29 -9.03 21.28
C LYS A 303 6.93 -10.48 21.63
N GLY A 304 5.80 -10.93 21.11
CA GLY A 304 5.26 -12.28 21.32
C GLY A 304 4.70 -12.88 20.04
N MET A 305 3.83 -13.89 20.15
CA MET A 305 3.28 -14.65 19.02
C MET A 305 2.63 -13.76 17.94
N LEU A 306 2.01 -12.64 18.34
CA LEU A 306 1.39 -11.69 17.42
C LEU A 306 2.39 -11.02 16.45
N LEU A 307 3.69 -11.08 16.75
CA LEU A 307 4.80 -10.59 15.94
C LEU A 307 5.73 -11.73 15.49
N GLY A 308 5.19 -12.94 15.31
CA GLY A 308 5.88 -14.11 14.79
C GLY A 308 6.80 -14.81 15.79
N ILE A 309 7.00 -14.27 17.00
CA ILE A 309 7.92 -14.85 17.97
C ILE A 309 7.46 -16.27 18.36
N LYS A 310 8.32 -17.25 18.09
CA LYS A 310 8.12 -18.68 18.32
C LYS A 310 9.08 -19.17 19.41
N GLU A 311 8.73 -20.25 20.12
CA GLU A 311 9.62 -20.80 21.15
C GLU A 311 10.94 -21.29 20.54
N GLY A 312 12.05 -21.04 21.24
CA GLY A 312 13.39 -21.32 20.74
C GLY A 312 13.99 -20.31 19.76
N ALA A 313 13.23 -19.30 19.32
CA ALA A 313 13.75 -18.21 18.49
C ALA A 313 14.91 -17.45 19.16
N LYS A 314 15.81 -16.88 18.36
CA LYS A 314 16.94 -16.07 18.81
C LYS A 314 16.56 -14.59 18.80
N ILE A 315 16.89 -13.87 19.85
CA ILE A 315 16.72 -12.41 19.96
C ILE A 315 18.09 -11.79 20.25
N ILE A 316 18.47 -10.76 19.51
CA ILE A 316 19.78 -10.11 19.64
C ILE A 316 19.63 -8.94 20.61
N VAL A 317 20.11 -9.08 21.84
CA VAL A 317 20.05 -8.03 22.87
C VAL A 317 21.34 -7.21 22.84
N ILE A 318 21.23 -5.89 22.87
CA ILE A 318 22.36 -4.96 22.83
C ILE A 318 22.70 -4.51 24.26
N LEU A 319 23.90 -4.84 24.73
CA LEU A 319 24.41 -4.46 26.05
C LEU A 319 25.69 -3.64 25.90
N ASP A 320 25.62 -2.35 26.21
CA ASP A 320 26.75 -1.40 26.15
C ASP A 320 27.48 -1.36 24.77
N GLY A 321 26.81 -1.81 23.71
CA GLY A 321 27.34 -1.95 22.35
C GLY A 321 27.72 -3.37 21.92
N GLU A 322 27.77 -4.34 22.84
CA GLU A 322 27.94 -5.77 22.54
C GLU A 322 26.60 -6.41 22.14
N GLU A 323 26.61 -7.29 21.14
CA GLU A 323 25.45 -8.12 20.78
C GLU A 323 25.44 -9.44 21.55
N ILE A 324 24.28 -9.77 22.14
CA ILE A 324 24.08 -10.94 23.01
C ILE A 324 22.87 -11.72 22.53
N VAL A 325 23.09 -12.95 22.05
CA VAL A 325 22.00 -13.82 21.62
C VAL A 325 21.27 -14.39 22.84
N GLY A 326 20.07 -13.89 23.09
CA GLY A 326 19.08 -14.51 23.95
C GLY A 326 18.25 -15.55 23.18
N LYS A 327 17.72 -16.55 23.89
CA LYS A 327 16.81 -17.55 23.33
C LYS A 327 15.43 -17.42 23.95
N VAL A 328 14.37 -17.43 23.14
CA VAL A 328 12.99 -17.49 23.64
C VAL A 328 12.76 -18.82 24.34
N LYS A 329 12.47 -18.75 25.65
CA LYS A 329 12.21 -19.91 26.50
C LYS A 329 10.73 -20.28 26.51
N THR A 330 9.85 -19.29 26.62
CA THR A 330 8.40 -19.42 26.47
C THR A 330 7.83 -18.17 25.83
N VAL A 331 6.72 -18.29 25.09
CA VAL A 331 6.09 -17.15 24.40
C VAL A 331 4.62 -16.96 24.77
N HIS A 332 4.18 -15.70 24.75
CA HIS A 332 2.80 -15.27 24.97
C HIS A 332 2.38 -14.35 23.81
N ALA A 333 1.12 -13.88 23.77
CA ALA A 333 0.62 -13.11 22.63
C ALA A 333 1.45 -11.83 22.34
N GLU A 334 1.70 -11.00 23.37
CA GLU A 334 2.40 -9.70 23.22
C GLU A 334 3.89 -9.73 23.61
N TYR A 335 4.33 -10.73 24.37
CA TYR A 335 5.69 -10.78 24.95
C TYR A 335 6.27 -12.19 24.99
N ALA A 336 7.58 -12.29 25.17
CA ALA A 336 8.31 -13.54 25.31
C ALA A 336 9.20 -13.52 26.57
N ILE A 337 9.51 -14.68 27.13
CA ILE A 337 10.50 -14.83 28.21
C ILE A 337 11.81 -15.32 27.60
N LEU A 338 12.92 -14.63 27.89
CA LEU A 338 14.24 -14.97 27.38
C LEU A 338 15.09 -15.74 28.39
N GLU A 339 15.77 -16.77 27.88
CA GLU A 339 16.97 -17.35 28.46
C GLU A 339 18.18 -16.56 27.91
N LEU A 340 18.89 -15.85 28.81
CA LEU A 340 20.10 -15.08 28.48
C LEU A 340 21.34 -15.79 29.05
N PRO A 341 22.52 -15.68 28.42
CA PRO A 341 23.76 -16.22 28.97
C PRO A 341 24.07 -15.64 30.36
N MET A 342 24.54 -16.47 31.30
CA MET A 342 24.92 -16.01 32.65
C MET A 342 26.00 -14.91 32.63
N THR A 343 26.89 -14.92 31.64
CA THR A 343 27.89 -13.86 31.40
C THR A 343 27.26 -12.51 31.07
N ALA A 344 26.10 -12.49 30.41
CA ALA A 344 25.31 -11.30 30.14
C ALA A 344 24.55 -10.85 31.40
N ILE A 345 23.86 -11.78 32.06
CA ILE A 345 23.06 -11.50 33.28
C ILE A 345 23.94 -10.87 34.37
N ASN A 346 25.18 -11.32 34.53
CA ASN A 346 26.13 -10.76 35.50
C ASN A 346 26.60 -9.33 35.18
N LYS A 347 26.43 -8.85 33.95
CA LYS A 347 26.68 -7.45 33.55
C LYS A 347 25.41 -6.57 33.61
N MET A 348 24.21 -7.17 33.63
CA MET A 348 22.94 -6.46 33.48
C MET A 348 22.37 -5.93 34.80
N ASP A 349 21.74 -4.77 34.75
CA ASP A 349 21.00 -4.16 35.85
C ASP A 349 19.52 -4.56 35.75
N PHE A 350 19.01 -5.20 36.80
CA PHE A 350 17.63 -5.67 36.94
C PHE A 350 16.58 -4.53 36.95
N ASN A 351 17.02 -3.27 36.96
CA ASN A 351 16.14 -2.10 36.92
C ASN A 351 16.18 -1.36 35.57
N LYS A 352 16.98 -1.82 34.58
CA LYS A 352 17.09 -1.22 33.24
C LYS A 352 16.34 -2.03 32.18
N SER A 353 16.07 -1.38 31.04
CA SER A 353 15.79 -2.08 29.78
C SER A 353 16.98 -1.99 28.83
N TYR A 354 17.07 -2.95 27.91
CA TYR A 354 18.13 -3.11 26.93
C TYR A 354 17.53 -3.17 25.52
N PRO A 355 18.08 -2.46 24.51
CA PRO A 355 17.63 -2.58 23.13
C PRO A 355 17.75 -4.02 22.64
N ALA A 356 16.87 -4.46 21.75
CA ALA A 356 16.98 -5.78 21.12
C ALA A 356 16.39 -5.82 19.70
N ASN A 357 17.03 -6.58 18.83
CA ASN A 357 16.63 -6.78 17.43
C ASN A 357 16.03 -8.18 17.22
N THR A 358 15.01 -8.24 16.39
CA THR A 358 14.37 -9.48 15.90
C THR A 358 15.02 -9.89 14.57
N PRO A 359 15.52 -11.13 14.43
CA PRO A 359 15.81 -11.71 13.12
C PRO A 359 14.53 -11.85 12.29
N TRP A 360 14.58 -11.60 10.98
CA TRP A 360 13.40 -11.71 10.10
C TRP A 360 12.83 -13.13 10.04
N SER A 361 13.65 -14.15 10.31
CA SER A 361 13.26 -15.56 10.49
C SER A 361 12.27 -15.86 11.63
N THR A 362 11.80 -14.87 12.41
CA THR A 362 10.63 -15.07 13.29
C THR A 362 9.30 -14.94 12.55
N TYR A 363 9.22 -14.10 11.52
CA TYR A 363 8.00 -13.97 10.73
C TYR A 363 7.69 -15.26 9.97
N ASP A 364 6.46 -15.39 9.48
CA ASP A 364 6.12 -16.49 8.57
C ASP A 364 6.79 -16.24 7.19
N PRO A 365 7.16 -17.30 6.45
CA PRO A 365 7.78 -17.16 5.13
C PRO A 365 6.96 -16.29 4.17
N LEU A 366 7.66 -15.65 3.24
CA LEU A 366 7.09 -14.94 2.10
C LEU A 366 7.46 -15.68 0.82
N GLU A 367 6.51 -16.41 0.26
CA GLU A 367 6.66 -17.19 -0.96
C GLU A 367 6.57 -16.27 -2.19
N LEU A 368 7.67 -16.15 -2.94
CA LEU A 368 7.77 -15.30 -4.13
C LEU A 368 8.13 -16.10 -5.39
N TYR A 369 7.59 -15.69 -6.52
CA TYR A 369 8.02 -16.15 -7.85
C TYR A 369 8.61 -14.97 -8.64
N ILE A 370 9.78 -15.15 -9.25
CA ILE A 370 10.39 -14.13 -10.12
C ILE A 370 9.87 -14.34 -11.55
N ASN A 371 9.02 -13.42 -12.00
CA ASN A 371 8.38 -13.51 -13.30
C ASN A 371 9.16 -12.70 -14.33
N ASN A 372 10.03 -13.36 -15.10
CA ASN A 372 10.88 -12.72 -16.10
C ASN A 372 10.13 -12.55 -17.44
N VAL A 373 9.37 -11.46 -17.59
CA VAL A 373 8.50 -11.21 -18.74
C VAL A 373 9.29 -10.75 -19.97
N ASP A 374 10.41 -10.04 -19.76
CA ASP A 374 11.27 -9.52 -20.84
C ASP A 374 12.26 -10.58 -21.41
N ASP A 375 12.30 -11.81 -20.88
CA ASP A 375 13.40 -12.80 -21.02
C ASP A 375 14.79 -12.27 -20.53
N ASP A 376 14.84 -11.20 -19.72
CA ASP A 376 16.07 -10.54 -19.26
C ASP A 376 16.65 -11.23 -18.01
N GLN A 377 17.56 -12.19 -18.22
CA GLN A 377 18.19 -12.94 -17.14
C GLN A 377 19.11 -12.09 -16.24
N GLU A 378 19.65 -10.95 -16.72
CA GLU A 378 20.49 -10.09 -15.88
C GLU A 378 19.65 -9.45 -14.76
N ILE A 379 18.49 -8.91 -15.13
CA ILE A 379 17.54 -8.33 -14.16
C ILE A 379 17.00 -9.43 -13.23
N ALA A 380 16.62 -10.59 -13.76
CA ALA A 380 16.11 -11.70 -12.95
C ALA A 380 17.15 -12.21 -11.94
N ASP A 381 18.42 -12.35 -12.31
CA ASP A 381 19.50 -12.75 -11.40
C ASP A 381 19.83 -11.66 -10.38
N ALA A 382 19.79 -10.38 -10.77
CA ALA A 382 19.97 -9.25 -9.86
C ALA A 382 18.85 -9.18 -8.80
N VAL A 383 17.59 -9.37 -9.21
CA VAL A 383 16.44 -9.49 -8.30
C VAL A 383 16.60 -10.70 -7.39
N ALA A 384 16.92 -11.87 -7.93
CA ALA A 384 17.14 -13.09 -7.15
C ALA A 384 18.27 -12.93 -6.11
N LYS A 385 19.33 -12.18 -6.44
CA LYS A 385 20.43 -11.84 -5.52
C LYS A 385 19.95 -10.99 -4.35
N VAL A 386 19.06 -10.01 -4.57
CA VAL A 386 18.51 -9.16 -3.49
C VAL A 386 17.56 -9.96 -2.60
N LEU A 387 16.60 -10.67 -3.19
CA LEU A 387 15.59 -11.43 -2.43
C LEU A 387 16.23 -12.48 -1.49
N LYS A 388 17.28 -13.17 -1.96
CA LYS A 388 18.02 -14.19 -1.19
C LYS A 388 18.84 -13.65 0.00
N GLN A 389 18.90 -12.33 0.22
CA GLN A 389 19.55 -11.76 1.41
C GLN A 389 18.64 -11.80 2.65
N TYR A 390 17.33 -12.02 2.48
CA TYR A 390 16.34 -11.89 3.55
C TYR A 390 15.92 -13.26 4.09
N GLU A 391 16.27 -13.54 5.35
CA GLU A 391 15.71 -14.69 6.08
C GLU A 391 14.18 -14.59 6.14
N GLY A 392 13.47 -15.64 5.74
CA GLY A 392 12.01 -15.65 5.63
C GLY A 392 11.47 -15.26 4.25
N VAL A 393 12.30 -15.13 3.23
CA VAL A 393 11.86 -15.04 1.82
C VAL A 393 12.22 -16.33 1.09
N GLU A 394 11.23 -16.98 0.48
CA GLU A 394 11.41 -18.24 -0.24
C GLU A 394 11.04 -18.08 -1.71
N LEU A 395 11.90 -18.55 -2.62
CA LEU A 395 11.64 -18.52 -4.06
C LEU A 395 11.06 -19.87 -4.50
N VAL A 396 9.81 -19.86 -4.94
CA VAL A 396 8.97 -21.07 -5.12
C VAL A 396 8.42 -21.20 -6.55
N ALA A 397 7.60 -22.21 -6.83
CA ALA A 397 6.90 -22.35 -8.12
C ALA A 397 5.82 -21.28 -8.32
N LYS A 398 5.40 -21.06 -9.57
CA LYS A 398 4.40 -20.02 -9.93
C LYS A 398 3.06 -20.24 -9.22
N GLU A 399 2.70 -21.49 -8.98
CA GLU A 399 1.48 -21.97 -8.35
C GLU A 399 1.52 -21.92 -6.81
N GLU A 400 2.72 -21.78 -6.23
CA GLU A 400 2.97 -21.76 -4.78
C GLU A 400 3.19 -20.33 -4.26
N ALA A 401 3.55 -19.39 -5.15
CA ALA A 401 3.93 -18.03 -4.77
C ALA A 401 2.74 -17.18 -4.31
N ARG A 402 2.94 -16.48 -3.18
CA ARG A 402 1.98 -15.54 -2.60
C ARG A 402 1.92 -14.22 -3.38
N PHE A 403 3.06 -13.77 -3.92
CA PHE A 403 3.20 -12.61 -4.80
C PHE A 403 4.23 -12.89 -5.89
N PHE A 404 4.13 -12.22 -7.03
CA PHE A 404 5.17 -12.26 -8.05
C PHE A 404 6.05 -11.01 -7.97
N VAL A 405 7.34 -11.16 -8.28
CA VAL A 405 8.26 -10.06 -8.57
C VAL A 405 8.53 -10.08 -10.06
N ASN A 406 7.88 -9.17 -10.79
CA ASN A 406 7.92 -9.12 -12.24
C ASN A 406 9.13 -8.31 -12.72
N CYS A 407 9.79 -8.80 -13.76
CA CYS A 407 10.81 -8.09 -14.52
C CYS A 407 10.23 -7.82 -15.92
N PHE A 408 9.76 -6.60 -16.17
CA PHE A 408 9.05 -6.21 -17.40
C PHE A 408 9.31 -4.75 -17.75
N ASN A 409 9.43 -4.45 -19.06
CA ASN A 409 9.77 -3.13 -19.58
C ASN A 409 11.03 -2.53 -18.94
N ASN A 410 11.99 -3.39 -18.61
CA ASN A 410 13.22 -3.05 -17.91
C ASN A 410 13.00 -2.40 -16.52
N MET A 411 11.91 -2.80 -15.84
CA MET A 411 11.52 -2.40 -14.48
C MET A 411 11.21 -3.62 -13.60
N VAL A 412 11.30 -3.43 -12.27
CA VAL A 412 11.02 -4.45 -11.25
C VAL A 412 9.87 -4.00 -10.34
N TYR A 413 8.87 -4.87 -10.12
CA TYR A 413 7.70 -4.56 -9.28
C TYR A 413 6.95 -5.80 -8.78
N PHE A 414 6.23 -5.65 -7.67
CA PHE A 414 5.38 -6.71 -7.11
C PHE A 414 3.98 -6.71 -7.72
N SER A 415 3.40 -7.90 -7.93
CA SER A 415 1.97 -8.09 -8.25
C SER A 415 1.37 -9.27 -7.46
N MET A 416 0.05 -9.43 -7.51
CA MET A 416 -0.55 -10.73 -7.19
C MET A 416 -0.21 -11.75 -8.30
N PRO A 417 -0.34 -13.06 -8.02
CA PRO A 417 -0.37 -14.07 -9.08
C PRO A 417 -1.46 -13.78 -10.12
N GLU A 418 -1.21 -14.15 -11.37
CA GLU A 418 -2.06 -13.89 -12.56
C GLU A 418 -2.27 -12.39 -12.91
N THR A 419 -1.97 -11.44 -12.03
CA THR A 419 -2.13 -9.98 -12.27
C THR A 419 -0.80 -9.32 -12.70
N GLU A 420 -0.07 -9.95 -13.62
CA GLU A 420 1.36 -9.69 -13.91
C GLU A 420 1.66 -8.26 -14.40
N PHE A 421 0.66 -7.58 -14.98
CA PHE A 421 0.74 -6.18 -15.42
C PHE A 421 0.00 -5.21 -14.47
N GLN A 422 -0.42 -5.68 -13.30
CA GLN A 422 -1.12 -4.91 -12.26
C GLN A 422 -0.21 -4.78 -11.03
N PRO A 423 0.70 -3.79 -11.02
CA PRO A 423 1.59 -3.53 -9.90
C PRO A 423 0.80 -3.18 -8.63
N LEU A 424 1.27 -3.69 -7.49
CA LEU A 424 0.76 -3.37 -6.14
C LEU A 424 1.45 -2.13 -5.54
N SER A 425 2.57 -1.71 -6.11
CA SER A 425 3.44 -0.64 -5.62
C SER A 425 4.18 0.03 -6.79
N LYS A 426 4.75 1.22 -6.53
CA LYS A 426 5.58 1.96 -7.50
C LYS A 426 6.67 1.06 -8.09
N GLN A 427 6.69 0.96 -9.42
CA GLN A 427 7.72 0.23 -10.14
C GLN A 427 9.11 0.87 -9.97
N ILE A 428 10.13 0.02 -9.90
CA ILE A 428 11.54 0.38 -9.78
C ILE A 428 12.14 0.28 -11.18
N ASP A 429 12.68 1.38 -11.73
CA ASP A 429 13.44 1.32 -12.99
C ASP A 429 14.76 0.58 -12.75
N TYR A 430 15.12 -0.38 -13.61
CA TYR A 430 16.34 -1.16 -13.40
C TYR A 430 17.59 -0.29 -13.57
N ASP A 431 18.20 0.01 -12.41
CA ASP A 431 19.52 0.57 -12.19
C ASP A 431 20.19 -0.30 -11.11
N SER A 432 21.28 -0.98 -11.47
CA SER A 432 21.97 -1.94 -10.60
C SER A 432 22.52 -1.33 -9.31
N ILE A 433 22.67 -0.01 -9.23
CA ILE A 433 23.11 0.70 -8.03
C ILE A 433 21.94 0.98 -7.08
N LYS A 434 20.72 1.17 -7.59
CA LYS A 434 19.53 1.52 -6.79
C LYS A 434 18.64 0.34 -6.45
N LEU A 435 18.61 -0.70 -7.29
CA LEU A 435 17.69 -1.84 -7.17
C LEU A 435 17.67 -2.42 -5.75
N GLU A 436 18.83 -2.68 -5.15
CA GLU A 436 18.93 -3.28 -3.82
C GLU A 436 18.24 -2.42 -2.75
N ALA A 437 18.42 -1.10 -2.77
CA ALA A 437 17.80 -0.20 -1.81
C ALA A 437 16.29 -0.02 -2.03
N GLU A 438 15.83 0.16 -3.27
CA GLU A 438 14.40 0.36 -3.55
C GLU A 438 13.59 -0.94 -3.38
N LEU A 439 14.12 -2.09 -3.84
CA LEU A 439 13.46 -3.39 -3.73
C LEU A 439 13.38 -3.86 -2.28
N SER A 440 14.45 -3.69 -1.49
CA SER A 440 14.46 -4.07 -0.07
C SER A 440 13.44 -3.30 0.75
N ASN A 441 13.30 -1.99 0.51
CA ASN A 441 12.32 -1.17 1.22
C ASN A 441 10.87 -1.61 0.93
N GLN A 442 10.56 -2.02 -0.31
CA GLN A 442 9.25 -2.60 -0.63
C GLN A 442 9.10 -4.00 -0.01
N LEU A 443 10.10 -4.87 -0.16
CA LEU A 443 10.11 -6.25 0.32
C LEU A 443 9.81 -6.35 1.83
N LEU A 444 10.40 -5.49 2.66
CA LEU A 444 10.11 -5.46 4.10
C LEU A 444 8.62 -5.19 4.41
N SER A 445 7.97 -4.35 3.60
CA SER A 445 6.53 -4.11 3.72
C SER A 445 5.70 -5.33 3.29
N PHE A 446 6.12 -6.07 2.25
CA PHE A 446 5.47 -7.32 1.86
C PHE A 446 5.64 -8.43 2.93
N ILE A 447 6.82 -8.61 3.51
CA ILE A 447 7.07 -9.59 4.59
C ILE A 447 6.15 -9.30 5.78
N LYS A 448 6.11 -8.05 6.25
CA LYS A 448 5.28 -7.66 7.40
C LYS A 448 3.78 -7.75 7.12
N TRP A 449 3.34 -7.37 5.91
CA TRP A 449 1.94 -7.52 5.50
C TRP A 449 1.54 -8.99 5.43
N ASN A 450 2.40 -9.85 4.86
CA ASN A 450 2.16 -11.29 4.79
C ASN A 450 2.04 -11.91 6.18
N HIS A 451 2.95 -11.58 7.11
CA HIS A 451 2.85 -12.01 8.51
C HIS A 451 1.50 -11.69 9.13
N PHE A 452 0.98 -10.46 9.00
CA PHE A 452 -0.32 -10.13 9.58
C PHE A 452 -1.50 -10.75 8.83
N TYR A 453 -1.33 -11.08 7.55
CA TYR A 453 -2.29 -11.87 6.79
C TYR A 453 -2.30 -13.35 7.25
N SER A 454 -1.13 -13.98 7.40
CA SER A 454 -0.96 -15.38 7.84
C SER A 454 -1.21 -15.60 9.34
N LEU A 455 -1.06 -14.57 10.17
CA LEU A 455 -1.06 -14.66 11.64
C LEU A 455 -2.24 -15.48 12.20
N GLU A 456 -1.93 -16.65 12.76
CA GLU A 456 -2.87 -17.55 13.42
C GLU A 456 -2.28 -18.10 14.73
N ASN A 457 -3.14 -18.62 15.61
CA ASN A 457 -2.70 -19.30 16.82
C ASN A 457 -2.52 -20.81 16.53
N PRO A 458 -1.29 -21.36 16.49
CA PRO A 458 -1.04 -22.76 16.18
C PRO A 458 -1.65 -23.74 17.20
N SER A 459 -2.06 -23.28 18.38
CA SER A 459 -2.77 -24.09 19.38
C SER A 459 -4.26 -24.28 19.09
N MET A 460 -4.86 -23.47 18.20
CA MET A 460 -6.30 -23.49 17.84
C MET A 460 -7.27 -23.62 19.04
N ASP A 461 -7.05 -22.79 20.05
CA ASP A 461 -7.85 -22.77 21.28
C ASP A 461 -9.35 -22.45 21.05
N PHE A 462 -9.66 -21.74 19.95
CA PHE A 462 -11.02 -21.46 19.46
C PHE A 462 -11.32 -22.31 18.20
N LYS A 463 -11.88 -23.51 18.40
CA LYS A 463 -12.28 -24.44 17.32
C LYS A 463 -13.32 -23.90 16.33
N ILE A 464 -14.03 -22.85 16.72
CA ILE A 464 -14.98 -22.07 15.93
C ILE A 464 -14.74 -20.61 16.34
N SER A 465 -14.87 -19.66 15.41
CA SER A 465 -14.75 -18.23 15.72
C SER A 465 -15.64 -17.86 16.93
N PRO A 466 -15.09 -17.24 17.98
CA PRO A 466 -15.87 -16.80 19.14
C PRO A 466 -16.62 -15.49 18.87
N ILE A 467 -16.34 -14.84 17.73
CA ILE A 467 -17.04 -13.65 17.22
C ILE A 467 -17.82 -13.98 15.94
N LYS A 468 -18.85 -13.18 15.68
CA LYS A 468 -19.46 -13.04 14.36
C LYS A 468 -19.17 -11.63 13.83
N VAL A 469 -18.68 -11.53 12.60
CA VAL A 469 -18.48 -10.28 11.87
C VAL A 469 -19.67 -10.11 10.93
N GLU A 470 -20.48 -9.08 11.16
CA GLU A 470 -21.71 -8.84 10.41
C GLU A 470 -21.63 -7.52 9.65
N ALA A 471 -22.16 -7.48 8.43
CA ALA A 471 -22.15 -6.28 7.59
C ALA A 471 -23.47 -5.99 6.88
N ASN A 472 -23.72 -4.71 6.62
CA ASN A 472 -24.89 -4.20 5.91
C ASN A 472 -24.46 -3.22 4.81
N ILE A 473 -25.16 -3.24 3.67
CA ILE A 473 -24.99 -2.32 2.54
C ILE A 473 -26.38 -1.72 2.25
N GLY A 474 -26.51 -0.40 2.43
CA GLY A 474 -27.79 0.31 2.32
C GLY A 474 -28.87 -0.30 3.22
N ASP A 475 -30.05 -0.55 2.64
CA ASP A 475 -31.21 -1.16 3.31
C ASP A 475 -31.19 -2.70 3.29
N GLY A 476 -30.10 -3.34 2.85
CA GLY A 476 -30.03 -4.79 2.60
C GLY A 476 -30.10 -5.68 3.85
N GLY A 477 -29.79 -5.13 5.03
CA GLY A 477 -29.77 -5.84 6.31
C GLY A 477 -28.43 -6.51 6.64
N TRP A 478 -28.33 -7.03 7.87
CA TRP A 478 -27.08 -7.59 8.40
C TRP A 478 -26.82 -9.02 7.88
N SER A 479 -25.80 -9.15 7.05
CA SER A 479 -25.20 -10.40 6.54
C SER A 479 -24.05 -10.89 7.42
N ASP A 480 -23.69 -12.18 7.35
CA ASP A 480 -22.49 -12.74 7.99
C ASP A 480 -21.32 -12.73 7.01
N ILE A 481 -20.18 -12.18 7.43
CA ILE A 481 -18.93 -12.15 6.66
C ILE A 481 -17.72 -12.63 7.49
N THR A 482 -17.98 -13.39 8.57
CA THR A 482 -16.94 -14.03 9.41
C THR A 482 -16.11 -14.99 8.55
N ASN A 483 -14.81 -14.75 8.42
CA ASN A 483 -13.93 -15.47 7.47
C ASN A 483 -14.41 -15.47 6.00
N GLY A 484 -15.19 -14.46 5.62
CA GLY A 484 -15.82 -14.35 4.29
C GLY A 484 -15.40 -13.10 3.52
N ILE A 485 -16.18 -12.79 2.47
CA ILE A 485 -15.98 -11.64 1.57
C ILE A 485 -17.24 -10.77 1.59
N LEU A 486 -17.09 -9.45 1.75
CA LEU A 486 -18.13 -8.47 1.49
C LEU A 486 -17.87 -7.80 0.13
N THR A 487 -18.72 -8.08 -0.85
CA THR A 487 -18.65 -7.43 -2.17
C THR A 487 -19.62 -6.25 -2.24
N ILE A 488 -19.08 -5.08 -2.61
CA ILE A 488 -19.78 -3.81 -2.78
C ILE A 488 -19.66 -3.40 -4.25
N ASN A 489 -20.73 -2.89 -4.86
CA ASN A 489 -20.66 -2.27 -6.19
C ASN A 489 -20.39 -0.77 -6.00
N ALA A 490 -19.51 -0.18 -6.82
CA ALA A 490 -19.22 1.25 -6.67
C ALA A 490 -20.35 2.16 -7.17
N GLU A 491 -20.56 3.25 -6.43
CA GLU A 491 -21.47 4.33 -6.72
C GLU A 491 -20.70 5.53 -7.31
N THR A 492 -21.33 6.24 -8.25
CA THR A 492 -20.84 7.51 -8.78
C THR A 492 -21.58 8.68 -8.14
N ARG A 493 -20.86 9.65 -7.56
CA ARG A 493 -21.46 10.90 -7.10
C ARG A 493 -21.70 11.86 -8.27
N GLU A 494 -22.70 12.73 -8.14
CA GLU A 494 -22.90 13.81 -9.11
C GLU A 494 -21.85 14.91 -8.94
N LYS A 495 -21.30 15.36 -10.08
CA LYS A 495 -20.84 16.73 -10.36
C LYS A 495 -19.97 17.41 -9.27
N GLU A 496 -18.82 16.82 -8.94
CA GLU A 496 -17.54 17.56 -8.68
C GLU A 496 -16.41 16.59 -8.27
N ASP A 497 -16.75 15.46 -7.65
CA ASP A 497 -15.82 14.38 -7.31
C ASP A 497 -15.91 13.25 -8.34
N THR A 498 -14.77 12.78 -8.85
CA THR A 498 -14.68 11.74 -9.90
C THR A 498 -14.38 10.35 -9.35
N ASN A 499 -14.03 10.24 -8.07
CA ASN A 499 -13.61 8.98 -7.47
C ASN A 499 -14.81 8.04 -7.24
N LEU A 500 -14.71 6.82 -7.75
CA LEU A 500 -15.63 5.72 -7.44
C LEU A 500 -15.51 5.36 -5.95
N PHE A 501 -16.65 5.16 -5.28
CA PHE A 501 -16.66 4.79 -3.85
C PHE A 501 -17.80 3.81 -3.55
N GLY A 502 -17.75 3.17 -2.38
CA GLY A 502 -18.82 2.34 -1.85
C GLY A 502 -18.99 2.56 -0.35
N THR A 503 -20.18 2.30 0.16
CA THR A 503 -20.52 2.52 1.58
C THR A 503 -21.11 1.26 2.21
N PHE A 504 -20.72 0.98 3.45
CA PHE A 504 -21.08 -0.25 4.15
C PHE A 504 -20.96 -0.08 5.67
N GLN A 505 -21.65 -0.90 6.45
CA GLN A 505 -21.52 -0.96 7.92
C GLN A 505 -20.87 -2.29 8.33
N ILE A 506 -20.07 -2.31 9.39
CA ILE A 506 -19.58 -3.57 10.01
C ILE A 506 -19.70 -3.50 11.52
N ARG A 507 -20.26 -4.54 12.12
CA ARG A 507 -20.23 -4.81 13.55
C ARG A 507 -19.57 -6.14 13.87
N VAL A 508 -18.95 -6.21 15.05
CA VAL A 508 -18.42 -7.44 15.64
C VAL A 508 -19.29 -7.79 16.83
N ARG A 509 -19.75 -9.04 16.89
CA ARG A 509 -20.65 -9.54 17.94
C ARG A 509 -20.04 -10.76 18.63
N ASN A 510 -19.99 -10.75 19.95
CA ASN A 510 -19.51 -11.89 20.73
C ASN A 510 -20.56 -13.00 20.72
N ILE A 511 -20.22 -14.15 20.13
CA ILE A 511 -21.10 -15.34 20.09
C ILE A 511 -20.58 -16.46 21.01
N SER A 512 -19.55 -16.18 21.80
CA SER A 512 -18.95 -17.11 22.77
C SER A 512 -19.47 -16.88 24.19
N HIS A 513 -19.42 -17.91 25.01
CA HIS A 513 -19.80 -17.81 26.42
C HIS A 513 -18.71 -17.16 27.31
N GLU A 514 -17.74 -16.46 26.73
CA GLU A 514 -16.60 -15.84 27.42
C GLU A 514 -16.51 -14.34 27.13
N LYS A 515 -16.00 -13.55 28.07
CA LYS A 515 -15.63 -12.15 27.83
C LYS A 515 -14.50 -12.10 26.80
N LEU A 516 -14.63 -11.29 25.75
CA LEU A 516 -13.61 -11.18 24.71
C LEU A 516 -12.95 -9.80 24.69
N PHE A 517 -11.69 -9.78 24.29
CA PHE A 517 -10.90 -8.61 23.93
C PHE A 517 -10.57 -8.72 22.43
N ILE A 518 -11.04 -7.78 21.62
CA ILE A 518 -10.92 -7.83 20.16
C ILE A 518 -10.23 -6.57 19.63
N GLY A 519 -9.15 -6.76 18.88
CA GLY A 519 -8.46 -5.72 18.11
C GLY A 519 -8.61 -6.00 16.62
N VAL A 520 -8.53 -4.96 15.78
CA VAL A 520 -8.67 -5.09 14.32
C VAL A 520 -7.54 -4.38 13.62
N LEU A 521 -6.84 -5.10 12.74
CA LEU A 521 -5.96 -4.53 11.73
C LEU A 521 -6.69 -4.48 10.40
N THR A 522 -6.68 -3.34 9.73
CA THR A 522 -6.95 -3.23 8.29
C THR A 522 -5.65 -3.47 7.53
N LEU A 523 -5.62 -4.51 6.70
CA LEU A 523 -4.53 -4.85 5.79
C LEU A 523 -4.97 -4.42 4.38
N ASN A 524 -4.48 -3.27 3.94
CA ASN A 524 -4.89 -2.65 2.68
C ASN A 524 -4.08 -3.21 1.49
N SER A 525 -4.64 -3.07 0.28
CA SER A 525 -4.02 -3.45 -1.00
C SER A 525 -2.80 -2.60 -1.38
N ASP A 526 -2.65 -1.40 -0.80
CA ASP A 526 -1.47 -0.51 -0.89
C ASP A 526 -0.33 -0.90 0.09
N LEU A 527 -0.44 -2.10 0.66
CA LEU A 527 0.40 -2.69 1.71
C LEU A 527 0.40 -1.93 3.05
N SER A 528 -0.45 -0.92 3.26
CA SER A 528 -0.59 -0.27 4.56
C SER A 528 -1.30 -1.16 5.59
N ILE A 529 -0.90 -1.00 6.85
CA ILE A 529 -1.48 -1.71 8.00
C ILE A 529 -1.92 -0.66 9.01
N THR A 530 -3.23 -0.57 9.27
CA THR A 530 -3.81 0.43 10.18
C THR A 530 -4.74 -0.21 11.20
N SER A 531 -4.95 0.39 12.37
CA SER A 531 -5.86 -0.12 13.41
C SER A 531 -7.14 0.72 13.56
N LYS A 532 -7.54 1.40 12.48
CA LYS A 532 -8.59 2.44 12.47
C LYS A 532 -10.01 2.03 12.95
N PRO A 533 -10.53 0.79 12.77
CA PRO A 533 -11.95 0.49 13.07
C PRO A 533 -12.46 0.84 14.47
N PHE A 534 -11.57 0.82 15.47
CA PHE A 534 -11.84 1.20 16.86
C PHE A 534 -10.84 2.27 17.37
N ASP A 535 -10.33 3.12 16.48
CA ASP A 535 -9.28 4.11 16.75
C ASP A 535 -8.04 3.51 17.48
N GLY A 536 -7.65 2.31 17.05
CA GLY A 536 -6.56 1.53 17.63
C GLY A 536 -6.86 0.86 18.98
N ASN A 537 -8.02 1.12 19.59
CA ASN A 537 -8.39 0.45 20.82
C ASN A 537 -8.73 -1.02 20.56
N VAL A 538 -8.33 -1.88 21.49
CA VAL A 538 -8.97 -3.18 21.69
C VAL A 538 -10.29 -2.94 22.42
N ILE A 539 -11.35 -3.59 21.96
CA ILE A 539 -12.68 -3.51 22.56
C ILE A 539 -12.90 -4.68 23.51
N GLU A 540 -13.53 -4.41 24.65
CA GLU A 540 -14.06 -5.45 25.54
C GLU A 540 -15.50 -5.74 25.10
N LEU A 541 -15.81 -7.00 24.77
CA LEU A 541 -17.17 -7.48 24.53
C LEU A 541 -17.59 -8.46 25.63
N SER A 542 -18.71 -8.16 26.27
CA SER A 542 -19.32 -9.01 27.28
C SER A 542 -19.74 -10.37 26.71
N PRO A 543 -19.70 -11.46 27.51
CA PRO A 543 -20.05 -12.81 27.08
C PRO A 543 -21.49 -12.93 26.55
N LYS A 544 -21.73 -13.94 25.70
CA LYS A 544 -22.97 -14.16 24.97
C LYS A 544 -24.22 -14.27 25.86
N GLY A 545 -25.01 -13.21 25.84
CA GLY A 545 -26.47 -13.27 25.96
C GLY A 545 -27.17 -13.78 24.68
N THR A 546 -28.50 -13.77 24.58
CA THR A 546 -29.24 -14.29 23.41
C THR A 546 -28.92 -13.59 22.09
N GLN A 547 -28.34 -12.39 22.10
CA GLN A 547 -27.55 -11.88 20.96
C GLN A 547 -26.05 -11.71 21.23
N GLY A 548 -25.64 -11.55 22.49
CA GLY A 548 -24.28 -11.20 22.88
C GLY A 548 -23.97 -9.72 22.68
N ASP A 549 -22.90 -9.25 23.32
CA ASP A 549 -22.41 -7.88 23.17
C ASP A 549 -21.92 -7.63 21.74
N SER A 550 -22.18 -6.45 21.20
CA SER A 550 -21.81 -6.11 19.83
C SER A 550 -21.34 -4.67 19.70
N LYS A 551 -20.13 -4.50 19.18
CA LYS A 551 -19.52 -3.20 18.92
C LYS A 551 -19.39 -2.98 17.43
N LEU A 552 -19.60 -1.73 17.04
CA LEU A 552 -19.84 -1.32 15.68
C LEU A 552 -18.69 -0.41 15.23
N PHE A 553 -18.22 -0.56 13.99
CA PHE A 553 -17.03 0.16 13.53
C PHE A 553 -17.25 1.68 13.56
N TYR A 554 -16.25 2.40 14.07
CA TYR A 554 -16.27 3.86 14.22
C TYR A 554 -17.40 4.43 15.11
N ASP A 555 -18.03 3.66 15.99
CA ASP A 555 -19.28 4.06 16.68
C ASP A 555 -19.23 5.29 17.60
N HIS A 556 -18.01 5.83 17.81
CA HIS A 556 -17.64 6.89 18.75
C HIS A 556 -17.46 8.29 18.14
N LYS A 557 -17.09 8.44 16.85
CA LYS A 557 -16.86 9.80 16.29
C LYS A 557 -18.16 10.58 16.08
N GLU A 558 -18.08 11.89 16.27
CA GLU A 558 -19.21 12.77 16.57
C GLU A 558 -20.12 13.14 15.39
N LYS A 559 -19.55 13.44 14.21
CA LYS A 559 -20.30 14.13 13.13
C LYS A 559 -21.34 13.26 12.41
N ASP A 560 -21.29 11.95 12.64
CA ASP A 560 -22.23 10.89 12.22
C ASP A 560 -21.64 9.53 12.75
N PRO A 561 -22.38 8.54 13.31
CA PRO A 561 -21.82 7.43 14.14
C PRO A 561 -21.68 5.90 13.71
N SER A 562 -21.52 5.39 12.44
CA SER A 562 -20.91 4.05 12.03
C SER A 562 -20.83 3.51 10.54
N ILE A 563 -21.20 4.19 9.43
CA ILE A 563 -20.94 3.71 8.03
C ILE A 563 -19.46 3.93 7.65
N ALA A 564 -18.78 2.87 7.20
CA ALA A 564 -17.48 2.91 6.56
C ALA A 564 -17.58 3.27 5.06
N LYS A 565 -16.53 3.89 4.53
CA LYS A 565 -16.39 4.23 3.10
C LYS A 565 -15.12 3.59 2.55
N VAL A 566 -15.25 2.94 1.41
CA VAL A 566 -14.14 2.49 0.56
C VAL A 566 -14.15 3.34 -0.71
N TYR A 567 -12.98 3.75 -1.17
CA TYR A 567 -12.78 4.53 -2.39
C TYR A 567 -11.88 3.72 -3.30
N PHE A 568 -12.11 3.77 -4.61
CA PHE A 568 -11.29 3.10 -5.61
C PHE A 568 -10.12 4.02 -5.98
N ASP A 569 -8.88 3.57 -5.79
CA ASP A 569 -7.70 4.37 -6.10
C ASP A 569 -7.61 4.72 -7.61
N PRO A 570 -7.39 5.99 -8.01
CA PRO A 570 -7.34 6.36 -9.44
C PRO A 570 -6.28 5.63 -10.27
N TYR A 571 -5.16 5.18 -9.67
CA TYR A 571 -4.19 4.35 -10.40
C TYR A 571 -4.77 2.99 -10.77
N LYS A 572 -5.73 2.46 -10.01
CA LYS A 572 -6.34 1.16 -10.29
C LYS A 572 -7.27 1.18 -11.49
N GLU A 573 -7.78 2.37 -11.83
CA GLU A 573 -8.43 2.59 -13.12
C GLU A 573 -7.40 2.43 -14.24
N VAL A 574 -6.28 3.17 -14.19
CA VAL A 574 -5.18 3.11 -15.18
C VAL A 574 -4.59 1.70 -15.34
N TYR A 575 -4.46 0.96 -14.24
CA TYR A 575 -3.97 -0.43 -14.24
C TYR A 575 -5.08 -1.49 -14.42
N ASN A 576 -6.28 -1.08 -14.83
CA ASN A 576 -7.44 -1.93 -15.15
C ASN A 576 -7.79 -2.99 -14.09
N TRP A 577 -7.73 -2.66 -12.80
CA TRP A 577 -8.13 -3.60 -11.74
C TRP A 577 -9.64 -3.85 -11.75
N SER A 578 -10.06 -5.08 -11.46
CA SER A 578 -11.47 -5.45 -11.31
C SER A 578 -12.11 -4.91 -10.03
N GLU A 579 -11.31 -4.55 -9.03
CA GLU A 579 -11.76 -4.15 -7.70
C GLU A 579 -10.68 -3.44 -6.88
N GLU A 580 -11.15 -2.59 -5.97
CA GLU A 580 -10.40 -2.24 -4.76
C GLU A 580 -10.69 -3.31 -3.69
N TRP A 581 -9.69 -3.67 -2.89
CA TRP A 581 -9.84 -4.70 -1.85
C TRP A 581 -8.95 -4.44 -0.64
N PHE A 582 -9.37 -4.92 0.53
CA PHE A 582 -8.57 -4.95 1.75
C PHE A 582 -9.12 -6.02 2.71
N TYR A 583 -8.37 -6.34 3.76
CA TYR A 583 -8.80 -7.30 4.79
C TYR A 583 -8.94 -6.64 6.16
N TYR A 584 -9.95 -7.03 6.93
CA TYR A 584 -9.97 -6.85 8.37
C TYR A 584 -9.48 -8.14 9.05
N LYS A 585 -8.28 -8.10 9.63
CA LYS A 585 -7.72 -9.15 10.48
C LYS A 585 -8.09 -8.86 11.94
N PHE A 586 -9.02 -9.65 12.46
CA PHE A 586 -9.45 -9.59 13.85
C PHE A 586 -8.49 -10.44 14.70
N ILE A 587 -7.92 -9.84 15.73
CA ILE A 587 -7.15 -10.51 16.78
C ILE A 587 -8.05 -10.61 17.99
N ILE A 588 -8.19 -11.81 18.57
CA ILE A 588 -9.17 -12.10 19.60
C ILE A 588 -8.49 -12.82 20.77
N ASN A 589 -8.75 -12.39 22.00
CA ASN A 589 -8.45 -13.18 23.19
C ASN A 589 -9.56 -13.02 24.25
N ASN A 590 -9.47 -13.71 25.38
CA ASN A 590 -10.46 -13.64 26.47
C ASN A 590 -9.88 -13.27 27.85
N TYR A 591 -8.64 -12.76 27.91
CA TYR A 591 -7.89 -12.54 29.16
C TYR A 591 -7.29 -11.12 29.34
N GLU A 592 -6.92 -10.40 28.27
CA GLU A 592 -6.36 -9.04 28.38
C GLU A 592 -6.56 -8.10 27.18
N ASP A 593 -6.68 -6.80 27.47
CA ASP A 593 -6.54 -5.72 26.48
C ASP A 593 -5.09 -5.69 25.94
N PHE A 594 -4.95 -5.51 24.63
CA PHE A 594 -3.66 -5.38 23.93
C PHE A 594 -3.60 -4.11 23.04
N SER A 595 -4.38 -3.06 23.41
CA SER A 595 -4.44 -1.77 22.71
C SER A 595 -3.04 -1.20 22.49
N ALA A 596 -2.22 -1.22 23.55
CA ALA A 596 -0.86 -0.68 23.53
C ALA A 596 0.09 -1.41 22.56
N SER A 597 -0.21 -2.64 22.13
CA SER A 597 0.53 -3.33 21.08
C SER A 597 -0.05 -3.07 19.70
N ILE A 598 -1.37 -3.17 19.49
CA ILE A 598 -1.97 -2.95 18.15
C ILE A 598 -1.84 -1.50 17.64
N GLN A 599 -1.64 -0.53 18.54
CA GLN A 599 -1.32 0.87 18.21
C GLN A 599 0.16 1.11 17.88
N ASN A 600 1.04 0.11 18.04
CA ASN A 600 2.49 0.27 17.92
C ASN A 600 2.99 0.14 16.47
N HIS A 601 4.07 0.84 16.13
CA HIS A 601 4.76 0.74 14.84
C HIS A 601 5.23 -0.69 14.51
N SER A 602 5.42 -1.57 15.50
CA SER A 602 5.64 -3.00 15.27
C SER A 602 4.49 -3.67 14.51
N PHE A 603 3.27 -3.17 14.66
CA PHE A 603 2.06 -3.64 13.96
C PHE A 603 1.74 -2.74 12.75
N LEU A 604 1.69 -1.43 12.95
CA LEU A 604 1.25 -0.47 11.92
C LEU A 604 2.29 -0.26 10.82
N GLN A 605 1.84 0.04 9.60
CA GLN A 605 2.68 0.23 8.42
C GLN A 605 2.07 1.32 7.52
N PRO A 606 2.85 2.33 7.06
CA PRO A 606 2.39 3.27 6.04
C PRO A 606 2.16 2.56 4.71
N SER A 607 1.46 3.20 3.78
CA SER A 607 1.31 2.68 2.42
C SER A 607 2.63 2.74 1.66
N LEU A 608 2.82 1.81 0.73
CA LEU A 608 3.84 1.97 -0.30
C LEU A 608 3.43 3.11 -1.24
N SER A 609 4.41 3.68 -1.95
CA SER A 609 4.10 4.61 -3.04
C SER A 609 3.26 3.87 -4.09
N PRO A 610 2.18 4.47 -4.62
CA PRO A 610 1.34 3.81 -5.62
C PRO A 610 2.12 3.61 -6.94
N PRO A 611 1.67 2.67 -7.79
CA PRO A 611 2.12 2.54 -9.17
C PRO A 611 2.25 3.86 -9.93
N LEU A 612 3.20 3.90 -10.87
CA LEU A 612 3.46 5.07 -11.69
C LEU A 612 2.22 5.44 -12.53
N THR A 613 1.85 6.72 -12.50
CA THR A 613 0.78 7.30 -13.34
C THR A 613 1.20 8.68 -13.83
N ILE A 614 0.55 9.20 -14.87
CA ILE A 614 0.72 10.59 -15.28
C ILE A 614 -0.08 11.46 -14.30
N THR A 615 0.64 12.20 -13.45
CA THR A 615 0.07 12.84 -12.27
C THR A 615 -0.73 14.09 -12.60
N HIS A 616 -2.04 13.93 -12.82
CA HIS A 616 -2.99 15.04 -12.79
C HIS A 616 -3.60 15.17 -11.37
N PRO A 617 -3.89 16.39 -10.87
CA PRO A 617 -4.11 16.62 -9.45
C PRO A 617 -5.55 16.29 -9.00
N LEU A 618 -5.75 15.10 -8.44
CA LEU A 618 -6.90 14.73 -7.60
C LEU A 618 -6.45 14.43 -6.17
N ARG A 619 -7.33 14.64 -5.18
CA ARG A 619 -6.91 14.99 -3.81
C ARG A 619 -7.72 14.27 -2.73
N ASN A 620 -7.04 13.62 -1.79
CA ASN A 620 -7.65 12.80 -0.73
C ASN A 620 -8.54 13.58 0.26
N ALA A 621 -9.71 13.02 0.58
CA ALA A 621 -10.47 13.27 1.82
C ALA A 621 -11.44 12.11 2.13
N PHE A 622 -11.51 11.66 3.39
CA PHE A 622 -12.40 10.59 3.90
C PHE A 622 -13.12 11.06 5.18
N GLU A 623 -14.38 10.63 5.42
CA GLU A 623 -15.06 10.42 6.75
C GLU A 623 -16.60 10.12 6.62
N ASN A 624 -17.17 9.27 7.50
CA ASN A 624 -18.54 9.23 8.13
C ASN A 624 -19.90 8.97 7.37
N LYS A 625 -21.03 8.37 7.92
CA LYS A 625 -21.40 7.24 8.87
C LYS A 625 -22.98 6.87 8.81
N ALA A 626 -23.87 6.08 9.54
CA ALA A 626 -24.10 5.20 10.78
C ALA A 626 -25.37 4.23 10.73
N LYS A 627 -25.98 3.43 11.70
CA LYS A 627 -25.74 2.78 13.08
C LYS A 627 -26.57 1.42 13.32
N GLY A 628 -26.46 0.66 14.45
CA GLY A 628 -27.32 -0.53 14.84
C GLY A 628 -26.86 -1.59 15.94
N GLU A 629 -27.80 -2.27 16.66
CA GLU A 629 -27.68 -3.06 17.96
C GLU A 629 -28.27 -4.54 17.94
N GLY A 630 -28.46 -5.43 18.98
CA GLY A 630 -28.02 -5.60 20.42
C GLY A 630 -28.88 -6.58 21.34
N SER A 631 -28.34 -7.15 22.46
CA SER A 631 -28.98 -7.81 23.71
C SER A 631 -29.58 -9.27 23.69
N SER A 632 -29.65 -10.15 24.75
CA SER A 632 -29.03 -10.35 26.12
C SER A 632 -29.35 -11.77 26.77
N GLU A 633 -28.63 -12.24 27.83
CA GLU A 633 -28.69 -13.53 28.66
C GLU A 633 -28.49 -14.94 27.99
N GLU A 634 -27.80 -16.02 28.44
CA GLU A 634 -27.21 -16.56 29.71
C GLU A 634 -26.02 -17.57 29.43
N LEU A 635 -25.27 -18.12 30.43
CA LEU A 635 -23.81 -18.50 30.30
C LEU A 635 -23.23 -19.69 31.15
N GLN A 636 -21.98 -20.13 30.86
CA GLN A 636 -21.12 -21.10 31.61
C GLN A 636 -19.59 -20.76 31.55
N GLU A 637 -18.72 -21.52 32.26
CA GLU A 637 -17.31 -21.21 32.65
C GLU A 637 -16.21 -21.09 31.55
N ILE A 638 -15.05 -20.50 31.93
CA ILE A 638 -14.02 -19.88 31.04
C ILE A 638 -12.59 -20.47 31.22
N ARG A 639 -11.76 -20.48 30.15
CA ARG A 639 -10.29 -20.68 30.20
C ARG A 639 -9.54 -19.66 29.33
N ASN A 640 -8.33 -19.22 29.69
CA ASN A 640 -7.51 -18.29 28.87
C ASN A 640 -7.19 -18.84 27.46
N ARG A 641 -7.48 -18.07 26.41
CA ARG A 641 -7.34 -18.44 24.98
C ARG A 641 -7.13 -17.23 24.06
N TRP A 642 -6.48 -17.42 22.89
CA TRP A 642 -6.44 -16.42 21.81
C TRP A 642 -6.61 -17.05 20.41
N GLY A 643 -6.90 -16.23 19.40
CA GLY A 643 -7.06 -16.65 17.99
C GLY A 643 -7.34 -15.47 17.06
N THR A 644 -7.66 -15.77 15.80
CA THR A 644 -7.86 -14.77 14.75
C THR A 644 -9.05 -15.09 13.83
N CYS A 645 -9.52 -14.07 13.11
CA CYS A 645 -10.50 -14.15 12.02
C CYS A 645 -10.08 -13.15 10.93
N ILE A 646 -10.33 -13.44 9.65
CA ILE A 646 -9.95 -12.54 8.54
C ILE A 646 -11.07 -12.38 7.51
N THR A 647 -11.54 -11.16 7.32
CA THR A 647 -12.65 -10.84 6.40
C THR A 647 -12.16 -9.93 5.28
N ARG A 648 -12.43 -10.27 4.02
CA ARG A 648 -12.11 -9.43 2.84
C ARG A 648 -13.26 -8.48 2.55
N ILE A 649 -12.95 -7.24 2.19
CA ILE A 649 -13.89 -6.27 1.62
C ILE A 649 -13.45 -6.00 0.19
N GLU A 650 -14.40 -5.93 -0.74
CA GLU A 650 -14.18 -5.68 -2.17
C GLU A 650 -15.12 -4.59 -2.65
N LEU A 651 -14.60 -3.59 -3.38
CA LEU A 651 -15.37 -2.61 -4.13
C LEU A 651 -15.15 -2.88 -5.62
N LYS A 652 -16.13 -3.49 -6.29
CA LYS A 652 -16.04 -3.86 -7.71
C LYS A 652 -16.01 -2.62 -8.59
N ASN A 653 -15.10 -2.64 -9.56
CA ASN A 653 -14.90 -1.57 -10.53
C ASN A 653 -15.96 -1.68 -11.67
N PRO A 654 -16.90 -0.72 -11.80
CA PRO A 654 -17.87 -0.72 -12.90
C PRO A 654 -17.26 -0.34 -14.26
N THR A 655 -16.01 0.13 -14.30
CA THR A 655 -15.26 0.45 -15.53
C THR A 655 -14.13 -0.53 -15.84
N PHE A 656 -14.10 -1.69 -15.16
CA PHE A 656 -13.19 -2.79 -15.51
C PHE A 656 -13.36 -3.17 -16.99
N ASN A 657 -12.26 -3.30 -17.71
CA ASN A 657 -12.21 -3.52 -19.17
C ASN A 657 -12.84 -2.37 -20.01
N VAL A 658 -12.96 -1.15 -19.47
CA VAL A 658 -13.48 0.03 -20.18
C VAL A 658 -12.47 1.19 -20.13
N ILE A 659 -12.07 1.70 -21.31
CA ILE A 659 -11.37 2.99 -21.39
C ILE A 659 -12.40 4.10 -21.15
N THR A 660 -12.36 4.69 -19.95
CA THR A 660 -13.29 5.75 -19.52
C THR A 660 -13.06 7.07 -20.26
N ALA A 661 -13.98 8.03 -20.10
CA ALA A 661 -13.77 9.39 -20.62
C ALA A 661 -12.54 10.08 -19.99
N GLY A 662 -12.24 9.78 -18.70
CA GLY A 662 -11.07 10.29 -18.01
C GLY A 662 -9.77 9.75 -18.59
N LEU A 663 -9.63 8.42 -18.67
CA LEU A 663 -8.47 7.79 -19.29
C LEU A 663 -8.32 8.17 -20.78
N LYS A 664 -9.43 8.24 -21.53
CA LYS A 664 -9.43 8.64 -22.95
C LYS A 664 -8.91 10.07 -23.19
N THR A 665 -9.04 10.98 -22.21
CA THR A 665 -8.53 12.35 -22.33
C THR A 665 -7.00 12.40 -22.34
N PHE A 666 -6.34 11.49 -21.62
CA PHE A 666 -4.88 11.45 -21.46
C PHE A 666 -4.23 10.23 -22.13
N LEU A 667 -5.01 9.39 -22.83
CA LEU A 667 -4.54 8.12 -23.39
C LEU A 667 -3.33 8.32 -24.31
N ASP A 668 -3.32 9.37 -25.14
CA ASP A 668 -2.18 9.67 -26.01
C ASP A 668 -0.87 9.93 -25.21
N GLU A 669 -0.95 10.56 -24.03
CA GLU A 669 0.19 10.78 -23.14
C GLU A 669 0.65 9.47 -22.48
N TYR A 670 -0.30 8.65 -22.01
CA TYR A 670 -0.01 7.31 -21.44
C TYR A 670 0.65 6.37 -22.46
N LEU A 671 0.33 6.51 -23.74
CA LEU A 671 0.93 5.75 -24.85
C LEU A 671 2.26 6.36 -25.37
N GLU A 672 2.63 7.55 -24.92
CA GLU A 672 3.95 8.19 -25.16
C GLU A 672 4.95 7.98 -24.01
N SER A 673 4.48 7.66 -22.79
CA SER A 673 5.36 7.29 -21.68
C SER A 673 6.07 5.96 -21.96
N GLU A 674 7.40 6.01 -21.94
CA GLU A 674 8.26 4.82 -22.08
C GLU A 674 8.06 3.82 -20.94
N GLU A 675 7.65 4.27 -19.76
CA GLU A 675 7.36 3.45 -18.58
C GLU A 675 5.99 2.76 -18.69
N LEU A 676 4.95 3.49 -19.13
CA LEU A 676 3.54 3.13 -18.94
C LEU A 676 2.88 2.50 -20.17
N ALA A 677 3.24 2.93 -21.39
CA ALA A 677 2.62 2.43 -22.62
C ALA A 677 2.59 0.89 -22.72
N PRO A 678 3.62 0.13 -22.26
CA PRO A 678 3.61 -1.33 -22.34
C PRO A 678 2.64 -1.99 -21.34
N PHE A 679 2.34 -1.34 -20.22
CA PHE A 679 1.32 -1.82 -19.28
C PHE A 679 -0.08 -1.59 -19.86
N ILE A 680 -0.34 -0.39 -20.41
CA ILE A 680 -1.62 -0.06 -21.05
C ILE A 680 -1.92 -1.03 -22.20
N LYS A 681 -0.89 -1.40 -22.99
CA LYS A 681 -0.98 -2.45 -24.02
C LYS A 681 -1.52 -3.76 -23.46
N GLU A 682 -0.80 -4.37 -22.52
CA GLU A 682 -1.12 -5.70 -22.00
C GLU A 682 -2.37 -5.73 -21.11
N LEU A 683 -2.83 -4.57 -20.61
CA LEU A 683 -4.02 -4.46 -19.76
C LEU A 683 -5.33 -4.21 -20.52
N TYR A 684 -5.29 -3.47 -21.63
CA TYR A 684 -6.50 -3.05 -22.34
C TYR A 684 -6.73 -3.72 -23.69
N PHE A 685 -5.70 -4.29 -24.32
CA PHE A 685 -5.81 -4.81 -25.69
C PHE A 685 -5.62 -6.33 -25.73
N GLU A 686 -6.37 -7.02 -26.61
CA GLU A 686 -6.23 -8.46 -26.86
C GLU A 686 -6.32 -8.82 -28.35
N ASP A 687 -5.61 -9.90 -28.70
CA ASP A 687 -5.58 -10.51 -30.04
C ASP A 687 -6.86 -11.33 -30.27
N PHE A 688 -7.91 -10.72 -30.84
CA PHE A 688 -9.14 -11.41 -31.22
C PHE A 688 -9.00 -12.12 -32.57
N TRP A 689 -8.91 -13.45 -32.54
CA TRP A 689 -9.01 -14.28 -33.75
C TRP A 689 -10.48 -14.35 -34.22
N ASN A 690 -10.85 -13.49 -35.17
CA ASN A 690 -12.20 -13.42 -35.76
C ASN A 690 -12.53 -14.62 -36.70
N GLY A 691 -11.72 -15.69 -36.67
CA GLY A 691 -11.81 -16.86 -37.57
C GLY A 691 -11.28 -16.63 -38.99
N LYS A 692 -10.55 -15.52 -39.20
CA LYS A 692 -10.36 -14.88 -40.51
C LYS A 692 -9.01 -14.12 -40.58
N GLU A 693 -8.68 -13.34 -39.56
CA GLU A 693 -7.38 -12.75 -39.20
C GLU A 693 -7.33 -12.54 -37.67
N PHE A 694 -6.22 -11.98 -37.17
CA PHE A 694 -6.17 -11.42 -35.83
C PHE A 694 -6.55 -9.93 -35.90
N GLU A 695 -7.72 -9.58 -35.40
CA GLU A 695 -8.09 -8.19 -35.10
C GLU A 695 -7.62 -7.89 -33.66
N ILE A 696 -7.00 -6.73 -33.41
CA ILE A 696 -6.70 -6.33 -32.03
C ILE A 696 -7.86 -5.49 -31.52
N GLN A 697 -8.46 -5.93 -30.41
CA GLN A 697 -9.65 -5.33 -29.82
C GLN A 697 -9.39 -4.94 -28.36
N LEU A 698 -10.30 -4.18 -27.75
CA LEU A 698 -10.28 -3.95 -26.32
C LEU A 698 -10.68 -5.23 -25.58
N LYS A 699 -9.94 -5.59 -24.53
CA LYS A 699 -10.20 -6.75 -23.67
C LYS A 699 -11.66 -6.77 -23.22
N GLN A 700 -12.42 -7.78 -23.61
CA GLN A 700 -13.87 -7.67 -23.46
C GLN A 700 -14.35 -7.81 -22.01
N ASN A 701 -15.27 -6.92 -21.60
CA ASN A 701 -16.40 -7.35 -20.77
C ASN A 701 -17.63 -6.47 -20.99
N LYS A 702 -18.63 -7.03 -21.69
CA LYS A 702 -20.05 -6.60 -21.75
C LYS A 702 -20.34 -5.08 -21.69
N PHE A 703 -20.26 -4.40 -22.83
CA PHE A 703 -21.14 -3.26 -23.10
C PHE A 703 -21.89 -3.39 -24.43
N GLN A 704 -23.10 -2.84 -24.47
CA GLN A 704 -23.95 -2.86 -25.65
C GLN A 704 -23.40 -1.92 -26.72
N SER A 705 -23.41 -2.37 -27.99
CA SER A 705 -23.11 -1.56 -29.18
C SER A 705 -21.90 -0.62 -29.01
N ALA A 706 -20.71 -1.20 -28.80
CA ALA A 706 -19.48 -0.47 -29.03
C ALA A 706 -19.51 0.15 -30.44
N GLU A 707 -19.27 1.46 -30.54
CA GLU A 707 -18.89 2.05 -31.83
C GLU A 707 -17.64 1.32 -32.30
N LYS A 708 -17.65 0.83 -33.53
CA LYS A 708 -16.48 0.14 -34.09
C LYS A 708 -15.34 1.14 -34.25
N ALA A 709 -14.41 1.14 -33.29
CA ALA A 709 -13.06 1.60 -33.53
C ALA A 709 -12.55 0.87 -34.78
N THR A 710 -12.24 1.61 -35.83
CA THR A 710 -11.78 1.04 -37.09
C THR A 710 -10.37 0.50 -36.93
N ASP A 711 -10.05 -0.60 -37.62
CA ASP A 711 -8.80 -1.35 -37.43
C ASP A 711 -7.55 -0.45 -37.52
N SER A 712 -7.60 0.54 -38.40
CA SER A 712 -6.55 1.56 -38.60
C SER A 712 -6.26 2.42 -37.37
N TRP A 713 -7.23 2.71 -36.50
CA TRP A 713 -6.96 3.45 -35.26
C TRP A 713 -6.18 2.59 -34.26
N VAL A 714 -6.56 1.32 -34.08
CA VAL A 714 -5.88 0.41 -33.15
C VAL A 714 -4.44 0.15 -33.61
N VAL A 715 -4.22 -0.09 -34.90
CA VAL A 715 -2.87 -0.26 -35.49
C VAL A 715 -1.98 0.96 -35.19
N LYS A 716 -2.48 2.18 -35.36
CA LYS A 716 -1.71 3.40 -35.06
C LYS A 716 -1.34 3.54 -33.58
N GLN A 717 -2.24 3.18 -32.67
CA GLN A 717 -1.92 3.20 -31.23
C GLN A 717 -0.88 2.13 -30.85
N LEU A 718 -0.94 0.95 -31.48
CA LEU A 718 0.08 -0.08 -31.31
C LEU A 718 1.44 0.33 -31.88
N ASN A 719 1.48 0.96 -33.05
CA ASN A 719 2.73 1.46 -33.64
C ASN A 719 3.38 2.52 -32.73
N LYS A 720 2.56 3.37 -32.07
CA LYS A 720 2.99 4.26 -30.99
C LYS A 720 3.64 3.49 -29.84
N ILE A 721 2.97 2.47 -29.31
CA ILE A 721 3.46 1.62 -28.19
C ILE A 721 4.77 0.91 -28.53
N TYR A 722 4.84 0.18 -29.65
CA TYR A 722 6.02 -0.61 -30.00
C TYR A 722 7.23 0.30 -30.29
N ASN A 723 7.05 1.44 -30.96
CA ASN A 723 8.13 2.41 -31.10
C ASN A 723 8.53 3.02 -29.74
N THR A 724 7.60 3.27 -28.82
CA THR A 724 7.89 3.71 -27.44
C THR A 724 8.71 2.67 -26.65
N ILE A 725 8.38 1.38 -26.72
CA ILE A 725 9.19 0.27 -26.17
C ILE A 725 10.62 0.30 -26.75
N ARG A 726 10.73 0.39 -28.08
CA ARG A 726 12.02 0.41 -28.78
C ARG A 726 12.84 1.65 -28.41
N ARG A 727 12.22 2.81 -28.21
CA ARG A 727 12.89 4.06 -27.77
C ARG A 727 13.45 3.93 -26.34
N ARG A 728 12.74 3.26 -25.42
CA ARG A 728 13.27 2.94 -24.08
C ARG A 728 14.50 2.02 -24.16
N ARG A 729 14.39 0.92 -24.91
CA ARG A 729 15.49 -0.04 -25.15
C ARG A 729 16.71 0.64 -25.79
N PHE A 730 16.48 1.48 -26.81
CA PHE A 730 17.51 2.30 -27.45
C PHE A 730 18.27 3.18 -26.45
N ARG A 731 17.56 3.89 -25.55
CA ARG A 731 18.20 4.78 -24.57
C ARG A 731 19.15 4.01 -23.64
N LYS A 732 18.72 2.85 -23.10
CA LYS A 732 19.59 2.02 -22.24
C LYS A 732 20.78 1.43 -23.03
N GLN A 733 20.57 0.91 -24.24
CA GLN A 733 21.64 0.38 -25.09
C GLN A 733 22.63 1.43 -25.62
N ARG A 734 22.20 2.69 -25.79
CA ARG A 734 23.09 3.79 -26.16
C ARG A 734 24.12 4.11 -25.07
N ILE A 735 23.79 3.85 -23.80
CA ILE A 735 24.69 4.09 -22.66
C ILE A 735 25.81 3.06 -22.60
N SER A 736 25.61 1.82 -23.07
CA SER A 736 26.66 0.78 -23.12
C SER A 736 27.64 0.92 -24.29
N GLY A 737 27.48 1.92 -25.16
CA GLY A 737 28.53 2.37 -26.10
C GLY A 737 28.66 1.56 -27.40
N GLY A 738 27.63 0.82 -27.81
CA GLY A 738 27.58 0.15 -29.12
C GLY A 738 27.23 1.09 -30.29
N ASN A 739 27.44 0.62 -31.53
CA ASN A 739 27.09 1.37 -32.74
C ASN A 739 25.59 1.71 -32.78
N ILE A 740 25.30 2.92 -33.25
CA ILE A 740 23.97 3.53 -33.26
C ILE A 740 23.32 3.37 -34.63
N VAL A 741 22.06 2.94 -34.63
CA VAL A 741 21.24 2.74 -35.83
C VAL A 741 20.00 3.63 -35.78
N VAL A 742 19.61 4.22 -36.91
CA VAL A 742 18.25 4.77 -37.13
C VAL A 742 17.56 3.96 -38.22
N ALA A 743 16.33 3.51 -38.00
CA ALA A 743 15.59 2.67 -38.93
C ALA A 743 14.23 3.28 -39.28
N GLU A 744 14.01 3.54 -40.57
CA GLU A 744 12.73 3.93 -41.18
C GLU A 744 12.18 2.72 -41.94
N GLY A 745 10.87 2.45 -41.91
CA GLY A 745 10.38 1.23 -42.57
C GLY A 745 8.90 0.90 -42.49
N ASP A 746 8.53 -0.11 -43.26
CA ASP A 746 7.18 -0.65 -43.35
C ASP A 746 6.97 -1.82 -42.35
N SER A 747 5.95 -2.64 -42.60
CA SER A 747 5.59 -3.79 -41.78
C SER A 747 6.65 -4.89 -41.67
N TRP A 748 7.72 -4.87 -42.48
CA TRP A 748 8.89 -5.74 -42.29
C TRP A 748 9.86 -5.24 -41.21
N PHE A 749 9.77 -3.96 -40.83
CA PHE A 749 10.54 -3.32 -39.75
C PHE A 749 9.69 -2.99 -38.52
N LEU A 750 8.37 -2.87 -38.64
CA LEU A 750 7.45 -2.89 -37.50
C LEU A 750 6.21 -3.73 -37.81
N TYR A 751 6.14 -4.94 -37.26
CA TYR A 751 4.92 -5.76 -37.29
C TYR A 751 4.27 -5.79 -35.90
N PRO A 752 3.23 -4.99 -35.62
CA PRO A 752 2.76 -4.65 -34.27
C PRO A 752 1.91 -5.75 -33.60
N ARG A 753 2.35 -7.00 -33.64
CA ARG A 753 1.60 -8.16 -33.16
C ARG A 753 2.25 -8.82 -31.94
N PRO A 754 1.52 -9.04 -30.83
CA PRO A 754 2.02 -9.77 -29.67
C PRO A 754 2.63 -11.13 -30.02
N GLY A 755 3.72 -11.49 -29.34
CA GLY A 755 4.47 -12.73 -29.58
C GLY A 755 5.27 -12.78 -30.88
N VAL A 756 5.12 -11.79 -31.77
CA VAL A 756 5.97 -11.66 -32.97
C VAL A 756 7.20 -10.79 -32.64
N LYS A 757 8.38 -11.23 -33.08
CA LYS A 757 9.61 -10.44 -33.11
C LYS A 757 9.94 -10.21 -34.59
N ASP A 758 10.00 -8.95 -35.02
CA ASP A 758 10.30 -8.61 -36.42
C ASP A 758 11.79 -8.33 -36.66
N THR A 759 12.13 -7.93 -37.90
CA THR A 759 13.50 -7.66 -38.33
C THR A 759 14.27 -6.74 -37.37
N LEU A 760 13.64 -5.67 -36.85
CA LEU A 760 14.32 -4.73 -35.97
C LEU A 760 14.51 -5.29 -34.56
N ASP A 761 13.56 -6.05 -34.01
CA ASP A 761 13.69 -6.64 -32.67
C ASP A 761 14.88 -7.60 -32.56
N TYR A 762 15.20 -8.30 -33.66
CA TYR A 762 16.40 -9.13 -33.78
C TYR A 762 17.68 -8.31 -33.93
N ILE A 763 17.68 -7.22 -34.71
CA ILE A 763 18.85 -6.33 -34.87
C ILE A 763 19.16 -5.59 -33.56
N MET A 764 18.14 -5.25 -32.77
CA MET A 764 18.26 -4.67 -31.44
C MET A 764 18.95 -5.58 -30.40
N ASN A 765 19.23 -6.84 -30.72
CA ASN A 765 20.06 -7.69 -29.86
C ASN A 765 21.57 -7.39 -29.99
N GLU A 766 22.01 -6.75 -31.07
CA GLU A 766 23.42 -6.39 -31.31
C GLU A 766 23.66 -4.88 -31.41
N TYR A 767 22.63 -4.08 -31.72
CA TYR A 767 22.78 -2.65 -32.03
C TYR A 767 21.75 -1.79 -31.30
N ALA A 768 22.11 -0.54 -30.96
CA ALA A 768 21.17 0.43 -30.42
C ALA A 768 20.34 1.04 -31.56
N VAL A 769 19.13 0.51 -31.81
CA VAL A 769 18.25 0.96 -32.91
C VAL A 769 17.19 1.96 -32.45
N PHE A 770 17.20 3.16 -33.01
CA PHE A 770 16.08 4.09 -32.95
C PHE A 770 15.09 3.80 -34.09
N SER A 771 13.91 3.30 -33.74
CA SER A 771 12.85 2.94 -34.70
C SER A 771 11.93 4.13 -35.00
N LEU A 772 11.69 4.35 -36.29
CA LEU A 772 10.65 5.22 -36.86
C LEU A 772 9.56 4.45 -37.63
N ALA A 773 9.81 3.18 -37.95
CA ALA A 773 8.95 2.36 -38.79
C ALA A 773 7.47 2.34 -38.33
N ASP A 774 6.54 2.34 -39.29
CA ASP A 774 5.09 2.31 -39.07
C ASP A 774 4.44 1.28 -40.03
N ALA A 775 3.50 0.49 -39.50
CA ALA A 775 2.96 -0.68 -40.15
C ALA A 775 1.88 -0.32 -41.20
N GLY A 776 2.33 0.09 -42.40
CA GLY A 776 1.46 0.36 -43.54
C GLY A 776 1.88 1.56 -44.40
N ASP A 777 2.88 2.32 -43.97
CA ASP A 777 3.42 3.45 -44.72
C ASP A 777 4.08 3.01 -46.05
N ASP A 778 4.21 3.97 -46.97
CA ASP A 778 4.95 3.84 -48.23
C ASP A 778 6.09 4.89 -48.33
N VAL A 779 6.87 4.82 -49.41
CA VAL A 779 8.03 5.71 -49.61
C VAL A 779 7.64 7.19 -49.77
N ALA A 780 6.41 7.50 -50.19
CA ALA A 780 5.91 8.86 -50.26
C ALA A 780 5.57 9.43 -48.87
N ASP A 781 5.05 8.62 -47.96
CA ASP A 781 4.79 9.03 -46.58
C ASP A 781 6.09 9.34 -45.81
N TYR A 782 7.17 8.56 -45.99
CA TYR A 782 8.49 8.90 -45.41
C TYR A 782 9.01 10.27 -45.89
N ILE A 783 8.78 10.61 -47.18
CA ILE A 783 9.18 11.91 -47.75
C ILE A 783 8.32 13.04 -47.16
N LYS A 784 7.01 12.80 -47.01
CA LYS A 784 6.03 13.75 -46.49
C LYS A 784 6.27 14.09 -45.01
N ASN A 785 6.58 13.07 -44.21
CA ASN A 785 6.80 13.20 -42.77
C ASN A 785 8.24 13.68 -42.48
N ASN A 786 9.23 13.28 -43.29
CA ASN A 786 10.64 13.71 -43.21
C ASN A 786 11.30 13.40 -41.82
N GLU A 787 10.78 12.43 -41.08
CA GLU A 787 11.27 12.08 -39.74
C GLU A 787 12.67 11.46 -39.79
N LEU A 788 12.94 10.49 -40.68
CA LEU A 788 14.28 9.91 -40.89
C LEU A 788 15.37 10.98 -41.00
N ILE A 789 15.18 11.97 -41.87
CA ILE A 789 16.17 13.03 -42.12
C ILE A 789 16.41 13.85 -40.85
N THR A 790 15.34 14.15 -40.12
CA THR A 790 15.38 14.93 -38.87
C THR A 790 16.13 14.14 -37.78
N LYS A 791 15.80 12.86 -37.58
CA LYS A 791 16.42 12.01 -36.55
C LYS A 791 17.85 11.59 -36.90
N VAL A 792 18.20 11.42 -38.17
CA VAL A 792 19.60 11.26 -38.60
C VAL A 792 20.44 12.49 -38.23
N GLY A 793 19.90 13.70 -38.40
CA GLY A 793 20.59 14.94 -38.01
C GLY A 793 20.75 15.11 -36.49
N GLU A 794 19.74 14.74 -35.71
CA GLU A 794 19.75 14.77 -34.23
C GLU A 794 20.68 13.70 -33.63
N ILE A 795 20.50 12.43 -34.04
CA ILE A 795 21.11 11.26 -33.40
C ILE A 795 22.54 11.02 -33.90
N LYS A 796 22.79 11.31 -35.20
CA LYS A 796 24.05 11.06 -35.92
C LYS A 796 24.49 9.59 -35.86
N PRO A 797 23.70 8.66 -36.39
CA PRO A 797 23.97 7.23 -36.34
C PRO A 797 25.17 6.81 -37.19
N ASP A 798 25.76 5.67 -36.86
CA ASP A 798 26.75 4.97 -37.70
C ASP A 798 26.07 4.35 -38.93
N PHE A 799 24.86 3.79 -38.71
CA PHE A 799 24.09 3.08 -39.72
C PHE A 799 22.66 3.62 -39.84
N VAL A 800 22.15 3.71 -41.06
CA VAL A 800 20.73 3.96 -41.34
C VAL A 800 20.14 2.75 -42.05
N LEU A 801 18.99 2.27 -41.60
CA LEU A 801 18.24 1.20 -42.25
C LEU A 801 16.97 1.80 -42.89
N ILE A 802 16.66 1.40 -44.13
CA ILE A 802 15.44 1.81 -44.84
C ILE A 802 14.75 0.58 -45.42
N SER A 803 13.55 0.29 -44.93
CA SER A 803 12.58 -0.58 -45.57
C SER A 803 11.58 0.28 -46.34
N GLY A 804 11.19 -0.11 -47.55
CA GLY A 804 10.33 0.68 -48.43
C GLY A 804 10.24 0.06 -49.82
N GLY A 805 9.13 0.30 -50.51
CA GLY A 805 8.83 -0.37 -51.78
C GLY A 805 7.94 -1.61 -51.64
N GLY A 806 7.72 -2.13 -50.43
CA GLY A 806 6.91 -3.34 -50.20
C GLY A 806 5.44 -3.11 -50.55
N ASN A 807 4.84 -2.08 -49.93
CA ASN A 807 3.48 -1.64 -50.23
C ASN A 807 3.33 -1.11 -51.68
N ASP A 808 4.39 -0.49 -52.21
CA ASP A 808 4.47 0.04 -53.58
C ASP A 808 4.46 -1.05 -54.67
N VAL A 809 5.08 -2.21 -54.42
CA VAL A 809 5.32 -3.26 -55.44
C VAL A 809 4.44 -4.50 -55.23
N LEU A 810 4.16 -4.87 -53.98
CA LEU A 810 3.33 -6.03 -53.59
C LEU A 810 2.06 -5.67 -52.81
N GLY A 811 1.91 -4.41 -52.38
CA GLY A 811 0.71 -3.91 -51.74
C GLY A 811 -0.44 -3.63 -52.71
N SER A 812 -1.44 -2.86 -52.24
CA SER A 812 -2.70 -2.68 -52.99
C SER A 812 -2.55 -1.95 -54.34
N GLU A 813 -1.43 -1.25 -54.56
CA GLU A 813 -1.11 -0.60 -55.83
C GLU A 813 -0.93 -1.57 -57.01
N ILE A 814 -0.61 -2.85 -56.76
CA ILE A 814 -0.48 -3.87 -57.82
C ILE A 814 -1.73 -3.95 -58.71
N ARG A 815 -2.91 -3.65 -58.12
CA ARG A 815 -4.21 -3.54 -58.82
C ARG A 815 -4.20 -2.51 -59.95
N SER A 816 -3.42 -1.44 -59.83
CA SER A 816 -3.25 -0.39 -60.84
C SER A 816 -2.34 -0.86 -61.99
N MET A 817 -1.30 -1.63 -61.67
CA MET A 817 -0.28 -2.11 -62.61
C MET A 817 -0.78 -3.28 -63.48
N LEU A 818 -1.74 -4.08 -63.00
CA LEU A 818 -2.24 -5.26 -63.72
C LEU A 818 -3.15 -4.90 -64.92
N ARG A 819 -3.00 -5.61 -66.03
CA ARG A 819 -3.98 -5.70 -67.14
C ARG A 819 -5.03 -6.76 -66.79
N LYS A 820 -6.29 -6.53 -67.16
CA LYS A 820 -7.41 -7.44 -66.84
C LYS A 820 -7.73 -8.38 -67.99
N ASN A 821 -8.06 -9.63 -67.66
CA ASN A 821 -8.63 -10.64 -68.55
C ASN A 821 -7.84 -10.82 -69.85
N VAL A 822 -6.52 -10.87 -69.73
CA VAL A 822 -5.59 -10.98 -70.87
C VAL A 822 -5.72 -12.35 -71.52
N SER A 823 -5.99 -12.38 -72.82
CA SER A 823 -6.01 -13.59 -73.65
C SER A 823 -4.73 -13.72 -74.47
N ASN A 824 -4.33 -14.96 -74.78
CA ASN A 824 -3.12 -15.29 -75.54
C ASN A 824 -1.81 -14.78 -74.91
N VAL A 825 -1.67 -14.92 -73.58
CA VAL A 825 -0.43 -14.63 -72.82
C VAL A 825 0.74 -15.44 -73.38
N GLN A 826 1.85 -14.77 -73.67
CA GLN A 826 3.12 -15.38 -74.09
C GLN A 826 4.26 -15.10 -73.09
N SER A 827 4.11 -14.07 -72.25
CA SER A 827 5.10 -13.62 -71.28
C SER A 827 4.43 -12.95 -70.06
N VAL A 828 5.17 -12.84 -68.95
CA VAL A 828 4.70 -12.17 -67.74
C VAL A 828 4.31 -10.70 -67.99
N LYS A 829 5.01 -10.03 -68.92
CA LYS A 829 4.76 -8.64 -69.33
C LYS A 829 3.35 -8.43 -69.90
N ASP A 830 2.71 -9.47 -70.45
CA ASP A 830 1.36 -9.36 -71.00
C ASP A 830 0.32 -9.05 -69.90
N TYR A 831 0.59 -9.44 -68.65
CA TYR A 831 -0.21 -9.08 -67.48
C TYR A 831 0.05 -7.66 -66.94
N ILE A 832 1.11 -6.96 -67.39
CA ILE A 832 1.64 -5.75 -66.73
C ILE A 832 1.49 -4.51 -67.61
N LYS A 833 1.02 -3.41 -67.03
CA LYS A 833 1.12 -2.06 -67.60
C LYS A 833 2.53 -1.53 -67.33
N GLU A 834 3.44 -1.80 -68.25
CA GLU A 834 4.86 -1.47 -68.09
C GLU A 834 5.09 0.05 -67.96
N ASP A 835 4.22 0.85 -68.58
CA ASP A 835 4.14 2.31 -68.42
C ASP A 835 3.87 2.77 -66.97
N ILE A 836 2.97 2.09 -66.26
CA ILE A 836 2.67 2.39 -64.86
C ILE A 836 3.76 1.82 -63.93
N LEU A 837 4.25 0.62 -64.23
CA LEU A 837 5.30 -0.02 -63.44
C LEU A 837 6.60 0.81 -63.50
N ASP A 838 7.06 1.18 -64.68
CA ASP A 838 8.29 1.95 -64.84
C ASP A 838 8.15 3.37 -64.27
N ALA A 839 6.95 3.98 -64.32
CA ALA A 839 6.69 5.24 -63.64
C ALA A 839 6.81 5.13 -62.10
N LYS A 840 6.26 4.06 -61.48
CA LYS A 840 6.41 3.82 -60.04
C LYS A 840 7.85 3.48 -59.66
N MET A 841 8.56 2.70 -60.48
CA MET A 841 9.98 2.38 -60.28
C MET A 841 10.87 3.63 -60.37
N ASN A 842 10.60 4.55 -61.29
CA ASN A 842 11.31 5.84 -61.37
C ASN A 842 11.02 6.73 -60.15
N PHE A 843 9.76 6.77 -59.67
CA PHE A 843 9.42 7.49 -58.43
C PHE A 843 10.18 6.95 -57.21
N LEU A 844 10.28 5.62 -57.08
CA LEU A 844 11.09 4.98 -56.04
C LEU A 844 12.58 5.33 -56.20
N ASP A 845 13.10 5.42 -57.42
CA ASP A 845 14.50 5.77 -57.67
C ASP A 845 14.86 7.22 -57.29
N GLU A 846 14.04 8.18 -57.72
CA GLU A 846 14.18 9.59 -57.31
C GLU A 846 14.09 9.73 -55.78
N SER A 847 13.19 8.97 -55.14
CA SER A 847 12.98 8.95 -53.70
C SER A 847 14.19 8.41 -52.93
N TYR A 848 14.72 7.24 -53.27
CA TYR A 848 15.90 6.67 -52.61
C TYR A 848 17.13 7.56 -52.78
N ARG A 849 17.35 8.12 -53.97
CA ARG A 849 18.46 9.07 -54.24
C ARG A 849 18.32 10.36 -53.44
N LEU A 850 17.10 10.85 -53.20
CA LEU A 850 16.83 11.99 -52.31
C LEU A 850 17.16 11.67 -50.85
N PHE A 851 16.83 10.47 -50.36
CA PHE A 851 17.22 10.04 -49.02
C PHE A 851 18.74 9.93 -48.88
N PHE A 852 19.42 9.22 -49.79
CA PHE A 852 20.88 9.02 -49.72
C PHE A 852 21.64 10.35 -49.71
N SER A 853 21.27 11.30 -50.58
CA SER A 853 21.92 12.61 -50.66
C SER A 853 21.70 13.47 -49.41
N LYS A 854 20.46 13.55 -48.87
CA LYS A 854 20.17 14.24 -47.61
C LYS A 854 20.91 13.62 -46.43
N ILE A 855 20.87 12.29 -46.28
CA ILE A 855 21.49 11.55 -45.17
C ILE A 855 23.01 11.73 -45.19
N LYS A 856 23.65 11.61 -46.37
CA LYS A 856 25.10 11.74 -46.52
C LYS A 856 25.61 13.16 -46.28
N LEU A 857 24.78 14.18 -46.55
CA LEU A 857 25.08 15.57 -46.22
C LEU A 857 25.06 15.83 -44.70
N LEU A 858 24.16 15.19 -43.95
CA LEU A 858 24.04 15.33 -42.50
C LEU A 858 25.10 14.54 -41.73
N VAL A 859 25.42 13.32 -42.18
CA VAL A 859 26.38 12.42 -41.52
C VAL A 859 27.34 11.81 -42.55
N PRO A 860 28.47 12.48 -42.87
CA PRO A 860 29.35 12.08 -43.97
C PRO A 860 29.90 10.64 -43.92
N ASN A 861 30.05 10.06 -42.73
CA ASN A 861 30.62 8.71 -42.57
C ASN A 861 29.57 7.58 -42.52
N VAL A 862 28.27 7.90 -42.46
CA VAL A 862 27.18 6.92 -42.31
C VAL A 862 27.17 5.89 -43.44
N LYS A 863 26.78 4.65 -43.11
CA LYS A 863 26.40 3.61 -44.07
C LYS A 863 24.88 3.42 -44.07
N ILE A 864 24.28 3.22 -45.23
CA ILE A 864 22.82 3.09 -45.41
C ILE A 864 22.54 1.66 -45.89
N PHE A 865 21.67 0.93 -45.21
CA PHE A 865 21.28 -0.43 -45.58
C PHE A 865 19.84 -0.45 -46.07
N ILE A 866 19.67 -0.99 -47.26
CA ILE A 866 18.40 -1.10 -48.00
C ILE A 866 18.13 -2.57 -48.30
N HIS A 867 16.87 -2.97 -48.43
CA HIS A 867 16.56 -4.37 -48.72
C HIS A 867 15.50 -4.56 -49.80
N GLY A 868 15.63 -5.67 -50.53
CA GLY A 868 14.53 -6.21 -51.30
C GLY A 868 13.66 -7.13 -50.44
N TYR A 869 12.44 -7.36 -50.89
CA TYR A 869 11.50 -8.33 -50.32
C TYR A 869 11.74 -9.72 -50.92
N ASP A 870 11.20 -10.75 -50.27
CA ASP A 870 11.22 -12.12 -50.77
C ASP A 870 9.97 -12.42 -51.64
N TYR A 871 10.00 -13.52 -52.38
CA TYR A 871 8.89 -13.97 -53.21
C TYR A 871 7.76 -14.51 -52.33
N ILE A 872 6.71 -13.70 -52.15
CA ILE A 872 5.48 -14.13 -51.48
C ILE A 872 4.81 -15.28 -52.28
N PRO A 873 4.26 -16.34 -51.67
CA PRO A 873 3.73 -17.46 -52.46
C PRO A 873 2.42 -17.15 -53.19
N GLY A 874 2.30 -17.57 -54.44
CA GLY A 874 1.07 -17.44 -55.24
C GLY A 874 -0.02 -18.47 -54.90
N ASP A 875 0.31 -19.52 -54.14
CA ASP A 875 -0.52 -20.71 -53.86
C ASP A 875 -1.03 -20.83 -52.41
N ARG A 876 -1.11 -19.70 -51.67
CA ARG A 876 -1.65 -19.66 -50.30
C ARG A 876 -3.12 -20.11 -50.22
N ASP A 877 -3.54 -20.49 -49.01
CA ASP A 877 -4.94 -20.83 -48.70
C ASP A 877 -5.93 -19.77 -49.19
N LYS A 878 -7.09 -20.20 -49.72
CA LYS A 878 -8.11 -19.28 -50.27
C LYS A 878 -8.53 -18.18 -49.29
N LYS A 879 -8.61 -18.49 -47.99
CA LYS A 879 -8.91 -17.51 -46.92
C LYS A 879 -7.81 -16.46 -46.74
N ILE A 880 -6.55 -16.85 -46.88
CA ILE A 880 -5.39 -15.94 -46.83
C ILE A 880 -5.45 -15.05 -48.08
N ILE A 881 -5.60 -15.64 -49.27
CA ILE A 881 -5.67 -14.90 -50.54
C ILE A 881 -6.81 -13.88 -50.58
N GLU A 882 -8.03 -14.25 -50.14
CA GLU A 882 -9.19 -13.34 -50.13
C GLU A 882 -8.95 -12.05 -49.31
N LYS A 883 -8.05 -12.10 -48.34
CA LYS A 883 -7.70 -11.00 -47.44
C LYS A 883 -6.38 -10.32 -47.79
N GLY A 884 -5.42 -11.07 -48.35
CA GLY A 884 -4.05 -10.69 -48.64
C GLY A 884 -3.88 -9.45 -49.52
N TRP A 885 -2.66 -8.98 -49.66
CA TRP A 885 -2.30 -7.73 -50.31
C TRP A 885 -2.15 -7.88 -51.83
N ALA A 886 -1.69 -9.03 -52.32
CA ALA A 886 -1.35 -9.25 -53.73
C ALA A 886 -2.30 -10.20 -54.48
N ASN A 887 -2.48 -11.45 -54.02
CA ASN A 887 -3.13 -12.47 -54.86
C ASN A 887 -4.61 -12.16 -55.16
N LYS A 888 -5.34 -11.47 -54.26
CA LYS A 888 -6.73 -11.05 -54.53
C LYS A 888 -6.86 -10.12 -55.74
N TYR A 889 -5.88 -9.26 -55.99
CA TYR A 889 -5.92 -8.34 -57.15
C TYR A 889 -5.46 -9.02 -58.44
N MET A 890 -4.56 -10.00 -58.37
CA MET A 890 -4.20 -10.85 -59.50
C MET A 890 -5.36 -11.76 -59.94
N ILE A 891 -6.05 -12.42 -58.99
CA ILE A 891 -7.30 -13.16 -59.29
C ILE A 891 -8.37 -12.20 -59.81
N GLY A 892 -8.54 -11.02 -59.19
CA GLY A 892 -9.42 -9.94 -59.68
C GLY A 892 -9.03 -9.32 -61.03
N ALA A 893 -7.91 -9.73 -61.63
CA ALA A 893 -7.46 -9.40 -62.98
C ALA A 893 -7.51 -10.61 -63.93
N GLY A 894 -7.95 -11.79 -63.49
CA GLY A 894 -8.06 -13.01 -64.30
C GLY A 894 -6.82 -13.92 -64.27
N ILE A 895 -5.97 -13.82 -63.24
CA ILE A 895 -4.76 -14.65 -63.08
C ILE A 895 -5.04 -15.76 -62.05
N ASP A 896 -5.90 -16.71 -62.43
CA ASP A 896 -6.37 -17.79 -61.54
C ASP A 896 -5.32 -18.89 -61.27
N ASN A 897 -4.36 -19.08 -62.17
CA ASN A 897 -3.27 -20.06 -62.00
C ASN A 897 -2.21 -19.54 -61.02
N PRO A 898 -1.94 -20.21 -59.87
CA PRO A 898 -0.90 -19.79 -58.93
C PRO A 898 0.47 -19.66 -59.59
N ILE A 899 0.84 -20.54 -60.52
CA ILE A 899 2.16 -20.52 -61.19
C ILE A 899 2.34 -19.25 -62.04
N GLU A 900 1.27 -18.67 -62.57
CA GLU A 900 1.35 -17.38 -63.28
C GLU A 900 1.38 -16.19 -62.29
N ARG A 901 0.75 -16.33 -61.10
CA ARG A 901 0.90 -15.34 -60.03
C ARG A 901 2.31 -15.33 -59.46
N ASP A 902 2.91 -16.48 -59.20
CA ASP A 902 4.31 -16.61 -58.80
C ASP A 902 5.22 -15.87 -59.80
N ARG A 903 5.03 -16.11 -61.11
CA ARG A 903 5.81 -15.41 -62.15
C ARG A 903 5.63 -13.89 -62.14
N VAL A 904 4.42 -13.39 -61.89
CA VAL A 904 4.14 -11.95 -61.74
C VAL A 904 4.82 -11.38 -60.49
N ILE A 905 4.68 -12.05 -59.35
CA ILE A 905 5.32 -11.68 -58.08
C ILE A 905 6.84 -11.64 -58.26
N HIS A 906 7.43 -12.69 -58.81
CA HIS A 906 8.87 -12.77 -59.10
C HIS A 906 9.32 -11.63 -60.01
N PHE A 907 8.61 -11.35 -61.10
CA PHE A 907 8.97 -10.26 -62.02
C PHE A 907 8.95 -8.88 -61.35
N LEU A 908 7.93 -8.60 -60.52
CA LEU A 908 7.82 -7.34 -59.78
C LEU A 908 8.91 -7.20 -58.70
N VAL A 909 9.14 -8.25 -57.91
CA VAL A 909 10.17 -8.32 -56.87
C VAL A 909 11.58 -8.21 -57.49
N ASP A 910 11.85 -8.91 -58.59
CA ASP A 910 13.15 -8.87 -59.26
C ASP A 910 13.41 -7.49 -59.88
N ARG A 911 12.42 -6.86 -60.55
CA ARG A 911 12.54 -5.48 -61.07
C ARG A 911 12.91 -4.47 -59.98
N PHE A 912 12.31 -4.57 -58.79
CA PHE A 912 12.66 -3.70 -57.65
C PHE A 912 14.05 -4.01 -57.09
N ASN A 913 14.38 -5.30 -56.93
CA ASN A 913 15.68 -5.74 -56.43
C ASN A 913 16.85 -5.33 -57.35
N ASP A 914 16.65 -5.31 -58.67
CA ASP A 914 17.67 -4.85 -59.63
C ASP A 914 18.03 -3.37 -59.44
N ILE A 915 17.05 -2.53 -59.10
CA ILE A 915 17.24 -1.10 -58.79
C ILE A 915 18.04 -0.93 -57.49
N LEU A 916 17.64 -1.64 -56.42
CA LEU A 916 18.35 -1.59 -55.14
C LEU A 916 19.80 -2.08 -55.25
N LYS A 917 20.04 -3.10 -56.09
CA LYS A 917 21.39 -3.60 -56.38
C LYS A 917 22.26 -2.56 -57.10
N ALA A 918 21.69 -1.77 -58.02
CA ALA A 918 22.41 -0.70 -58.71
C ALA A 918 22.95 0.36 -57.73
N TYR A 919 22.25 0.64 -56.62
CA TYR A 919 22.74 1.59 -55.61
C TYR A 919 23.98 1.12 -54.85
N GLU A 920 24.14 -0.18 -54.61
CA GLU A 920 25.37 -0.72 -54.03
C GLU A 920 26.55 -0.64 -55.01
N GLU A 921 26.29 -0.75 -56.31
CA GLU A 921 27.30 -0.59 -57.37
C GLU A 921 27.66 0.89 -57.63
N GLU A 922 26.73 1.83 -57.39
CA GLU A 922 26.91 3.27 -57.57
C GLU A 922 27.46 3.98 -56.31
N PHE A 923 27.02 3.60 -55.11
CA PHE A 923 27.29 4.30 -53.85
C PHE A 923 28.01 3.40 -52.83
N ASN A 924 29.32 3.60 -52.63
CA ASN A 924 30.17 2.84 -51.69
C ASN A 924 29.82 2.95 -50.18
N PHE A 925 28.71 3.61 -49.86
CA PHE A 925 28.14 3.74 -48.53
C PHE A 925 26.72 3.17 -48.42
N VAL A 926 26.18 2.62 -49.51
CA VAL A 926 24.89 1.90 -49.53
C VAL A 926 25.17 0.40 -49.56
N GLY A 927 24.57 -0.35 -48.64
CA GLY A 927 24.62 -1.80 -48.57
C GLY A 927 23.27 -2.43 -48.93
N TYR A 928 23.21 -3.21 -50.00
CA TYR A 928 22.00 -3.90 -50.46
C TYR A 928 21.86 -5.30 -49.82
N VAL A 929 20.72 -5.53 -49.17
CA VAL A 929 20.33 -6.78 -48.53
C VAL A 929 19.31 -7.51 -49.42
N ASN A 930 19.77 -8.59 -50.06
CA ASN A 930 18.93 -9.43 -50.90
C ASN A 930 18.24 -10.53 -50.07
N ASN A 931 16.95 -10.39 -49.81
CA ASN A 931 16.17 -11.39 -49.06
C ASN A 931 15.52 -12.47 -49.95
N ARG A 932 15.66 -12.44 -51.27
CA ARG A 932 15.04 -13.43 -52.16
C ARG A 932 15.51 -14.86 -51.82
N LYS A 933 14.56 -15.76 -51.55
CA LYS A 933 14.71 -17.17 -51.12
C LYS A 933 15.24 -17.34 -49.68
N THR A 934 14.89 -16.42 -48.78
CA THR A 934 15.23 -16.47 -47.35
C THR A 934 14.12 -17.15 -46.51
N VAL A 935 12.85 -16.86 -46.82
CA VAL A 935 11.67 -17.26 -46.04
C VAL A 935 11.05 -18.50 -46.67
N ALA A 936 11.07 -19.62 -45.94
CA ALA A 936 10.48 -20.88 -46.43
C ALA A 936 8.95 -20.81 -46.44
N TYR A 937 8.28 -21.68 -47.22
CA TYR A 937 6.82 -21.67 -47.37
C TYR A 937 6.04 -21.71 -46.03
N HIS A 938 6.56 -22.46 -45.04
CA HIS A 938 5.98 -22.59 -43.70
C HIS A 938 6.41 -21.49 -42.70
N GLU A 939 7.28 -20.58 -43.13
CA GLU A 939 7.76 -19.43 -42.34
C GLU A 939 6.99 -18.14 -42.68
N TRP A 940 6.11 -18.17 -43.68
CA TRP A 940 5.14 -17.11 -43.95
C TRP A 940 3.94 -17.22 -43.01
N MET A 941 3.67 -16.16 -42.25
CA MET A 941 2.59 -16.09 -41.26
C MET A 941 1.23 -15.75 -41.90
N ASP A 942 1.21 -14.82 -42.86
CA ASP A 942 0.02 -14.48 -43.65
C ASP A 942 0.28 -14.64 -45.16
N GLU A 943 0.13 -13.60 -45.98
CA GLU A 943 0.54 -13.62 -47.39
C GLU A 943 1.90 -12.94 -47.59
N ILE A 944 2.20 -11.85 -46.85
CA ILE A 944 3.39 -11.00 -47.09
C ILE A 944 4.28 -10.80 -45.86
N HIS A 945 3.87 -11.28 -44.68
CA HIS A 945 4.65 -11.17 -43.45
C HIS A 945 5.25 -12.54 -43.04
N PRO A 946 6.56 -12.62 -42.82
CA PRO A 946 7.20 -13.75 -42.15
C PRO A 946 6.73 -13.95 -40.70
N ASN A 947 6.95 -15.14 -40.15
CA ASN A 947 6.90 -15.40 -38.71
C ASN A 947 8.28 -15.16 -38.05
N ASN A 948 8.41 -15.36 -36.74
CA ASN A 948 9.65 -15.16 -35.97
C ASN A 948 10.88 -15.85 -36.59
N ILE A 949 10.74 -17.05 -37.16
CA ILE A 949 11.85 -17.77 -37.81
C ILE A 949 12.25 -17.05 -39.10
N GLY A 950 11.28 -16.65 -39.92
CA GLY A 950 11.52 -15.91 -41.17
C GLY A 950 12.11 -14.51 -40.93
N TYR A 951 11.55 -13.74 -39.99
CA TYR A 951 12.10 -12.44 -39.60
C TYR A 951 13.50 -12.55 -39.01
N GLY A 952 13.77 -13.58 -38.19
CA GLY A 952 15.12 -13.86 -37.68
C GLY A 952 16.15 -14.10 -38.78
N LYS A 953 15.77 -14.73 -39.90
CA LYS A 953 16.65 -14.89 -41.07
C LYS A 953 16.84 -13.59 -41.85
N VAL A 954 15.79 -12.80 -42.06
CA VAL A 954 15.87 -11.47 -42.70
C VAL A 954 16.81 -10.56 -41.89
N ALA A 955 16.65 -10.52 -40.57
CA ALA A 955 17.58 -9.85 -39.67
C ALA A 955 19.01 -10.41 -39.77
N GLY A 956 19.17 -11.73 -39.89
CA GLY A 956 20.48 -12.37 -40.14
C GLY A 956 21.17 -11.85 -41.41
N ASN A 957 20.44 -11.62 -42.50
CA ASN A 957 20.97 -11.03 -43.72
C ASN A 957 21.44 -9.57 -43.49
N PHE A 958 20.66 -8.76 -42.77
CA PHE A 958 21.05 -7.41 -42.35
C PHE A 958 22.31 -7.41 -41.48
N LEU A 959 22.32 -8.18 -40.39
CA LEU A 959 23.44 -8.29 -39.45
C LEU A 959 24.73 -8.71 -40.15
N LYS A 960 24.65 -9.65 -41.11
CA LYS A 960 25.78 -10.04 -41.97
C LYS A 960 26.30 -8.86 -42.80
N LYS A 961 25.41 -8.15 -43.51
CA LYS A 961 25.77 -7.01 -44.38
C LYS A 961 26.37 -5.84 -43.59
N MET A 962 25.82 -5.55 -42.42
CA MET A 962 26.32 -4.52 -41.49
C MET A 962 27.73 -4.85 -40.99
N LYS A 963 27.99 -6.13 -40.65
CA LYS A 963 29.32 -6.61 -40.24
C LYS A 963 30.34 -6.59 -41.38
N GLU A 964 29.95 -6.99 -42.60
CA GLU A 964 30.79 -6.86 -43.79
C GLU A 964 31.25 -5.40 -43.98
N PHE A 965 30.32 -4.44 -43.97
CA PHE A 965 30.63 -3.01 -44.06
C PHE A 965 31.43 -2.44 -42.86
N SER A 966 31.33 -3.04 -41.68
CA SER A 966 32.12 -2.68 -40.50
C SER A 966 33.57 -3.16 -40.59
N SER A 967 33.82 -4.26 -41.30
CA SER A 967 35.13 -4.93 -41.43
C SER A 967 36.04 -4.39 -42.54
N ILE A 968 35.67 -3.28 -43.17
CA ILE A 968 36.33 -2.69 -44.36
C ILE A 968 37.12 -1.39 -44.01
N ASN A 969 37.17 -1.01 -42.73
CA ASN A 969 37.97 0.11 -42.20
C ASN A 969 39.24 -0.38 -41.48
#